data_AF-A0A9D9N180-F1
#
_entry.id   AF-A0A9D9N180-F1
#
_cell.length_a   1.000
_cell.length_b   1.000
_cell.length_c   1.000
_cell.angle_alpha   90.00
_cell.angle_beta   90.00
_cell.angle_gamma   90.00
#
_symmetry.space_group_name_H-M   'P 1'
#
loop_
_entity.id
_entity.type
_entity.pdbx_description
1 polymer ?
#
loop_
_entity_poly.entity_id
_entity_poly.type
_entity_poly.pdbx_seq_one_letter_code
_entity_poly.pdbx_strand_id
1 'polypeptide(L)'
;MLLTFSMALAVPVSSVAAGAAMSVPETQEVKGQDMLLRIEEKVRKYEKRQKEKYYRFLQKESRKERVRRIPQDDKGLSAKRSTSSEGKTAGKGTEVRQYVTSSSARMPEVSVENRRNSLLGNRRFISFDVMVPASLIKSGSVMSLVLTPSKDGISVAGSPCAKWSYPLDKIKVSASDSLKVLTFSNVITLEDESKTYLIKALMDISKGNKIYYRDTAVVASSRISAPLRLLRMPVTDYVPDPEDYRPQPVKQLRNTVRSFSYRFESGASSLDAASRSALPELSADFSSIPASGSGQIKTVRISVACPEKASAADMDLVRSRMKSARELVYSMLPESGRNRIYIQTKENRLPDGDPSLGTMALEYTYESLRALTPDEIMAKYRAETGNPDIRNTYGNDEFWYLFSVVKDSTELYDLYSRAYKESMAKEGRPWLLAAANLAASDLQRGIADTSVLSPLIDDRKPACYTQYRPDGSVRDIVNAEEAVALQIMTFLRLHNYKRATDLLKILPDTQDNSLLRAIVLCHGDDSRPSSYAGYRIDTDMMDKISQAYPVNRVVFYLAMESRAFDRMAEQILLSLPSDDPLVLYLLTIVRCRQASVVESEGNSISADNLRSVAAELLSGCFEADESFVGLARNDGDIPLHVYQLAASSI
;
A
#
# COMPACT_ATOMS: atom_id res chain seq x y z
N MET A 1 20.83 -4.26 -28.41
CA MET A 1 21.98 -3.32 -28.35
C MET A 1 21.41 -1.93 -28.55
N LEU A 2 21.57 -0.93 -27.70
CA LEU A 2 22.37 -0.71 -26.51
C LEU A 2 21.84 0.59 -25.88
N LEU A 3 21.85 0.68 -24.54
CA LEU A 3 22.15 1.87 -23.73
C LEU A 3 21.18 3.07 -23.83
N THR A 4 20.41 3.49 -22.82
CA THR A 4 20.71 3.87 -21.41
C THR A 4 21.92 4.78 -21.18
N PHE A 5 21.69 5.75 -20.29
CA PHE A 5 22.61 6.71 -19.64
C PHE A 5 23.01 7.97 -20.42
N SER A 6 23.19 9.14 -19.81
CA SER A 6 22.73 9.78 -18.56
C SER A 6 23.38 11.17 -18.52
N MET A 7 22.81 12.05 -17.70
CA MET A 7 23.46 13.20 -17.06
C MET A 7 23.80 14.48 -17.86
N ALA A 8 22.97 15.48 -17.55
CA ALA A 8 23.34 16.67 -16.77
C ALA A 8 23.95 17.92 -17.48
N LEU A 9 23.17 18.99 -17.27
CA LEU A 9 23.55 20.36 -16.91
C LEU A 9 23.99 21.36 -17.99
N ALA A 10 23.47 22.57 -17.74
CA ALA A 10 23.91 23.89 -18.20
C ALA A 10 23.40 24.41 -19.57
N VAL A 11 22.33 25.22 -19.47
CA VAL A 11 22.20 26.60 -20.01
C VAL A 11 23.54 27.17 -20.51
N PRO A 12 23.69 27.95 -21.62
CA PRO A 12 22.73 28.93 -22.20
C PRO A 12 22.71 29.01 -23.75
N VAL A 13 21.64 29.50 -24.38
CA VAL A 13 21.80 30.31 -25.61
C VAL A 13 20.67 31.33 -25.76
N SER A 14 21.05 32.60 -25.68
CA SER A 14 20.41 33.70 -26.39
C SER A 14 21.09 33.88 -27.75
N SER A 15 20.35 33.81 -28.86
CA SER A 15 20.59 34.58 -30.10
C SER A 15 19.32 34.47 -30.97
N VAL A 16 18.54 35.55 -31.13
CA VAL A 16 18.69 36.74 -32.01
C VAL A 16 18.07 36.54 -33.40
N ALA A 17 17.20 37.51 -33.71
CA ALA A 17 16.66 37.96 -35.00
C ALA A 17 15.46 37.22 -35.60
N ALA A 18 14.42 37.86 -36.12
CA ALA A 18 13.99 39.26 -36.10
C ALA A 18 12.57 39.30 -36.74
N GLY A 19 11.72 40.23 -36.28
CA GLY A 19 10.75 40.88 -37.16
C GLY A 19 9.27 40.54 -37.01
N ALA A 20 8.62 41.09 -35.98
CA ALA A 20 7.33 41.78 -36.11
C ALA A 20 6.98 42.44 -34.76
N ALA A 21 7.12 43.76 -34.70
CA ALA A 21 6.79 44.55 -33.53
C ALA A 21 5.26 44.58 -33.31
N MET A 22 4.80 44.00 -32.21
CA MET A 22 3.62 44.48 -31.48
C MET A 22 3.95 44.47 -29.99
N SER A 23 4.32 45.64 -29.47
CA SER A 23 4.57 45.91 -28.06
C SER A 23 3.27 45.76 -27.26
N VAL A 24 3.14 44.67 -26.50
CA VAL A 24 2.21 44.59 -25.38
C VAL A 24 2.92 45.18 -24.15
N PRO A 25 2.32 46.12 -23.41
CA PRO A 25 3.02 46.80 -22.33
C PRO A 25 3.25 45.86 -21.15
N GLU A 26 4.50 45.81 -20.70
CA GLU A 26 5.12 45.09 -19.55
C GLU A 26 4.41 45.31 -18.18
N THR A 27 3.30 46.05 -18.16
CA THR A 27 2.48 46.33 -16.99
C THR A 27 1.27 45.39 -16.83
N GLN A 28 0.96 44.55 -17.83
CA GLN A 28 -0.14 43.57 -17.73
C GLN A 28 0.30 42.22 -17.15
N GLU A 29 1.51 41.73 -17.42
CA GLU A 29 2.01 40.45 -16.86
C GLU A 29 2.25 40.53 -15.35
N VAL A 30 2.83 41.64 -14.87
CA VAL A 30 3.06 41.86 -13.43
C VAL A 30 1.73 41.99 -12.67
N LYS A 31 0.69 42.56 -13.30
CA LYS A 31 -0.67 42.62 -12.71
C LYS A 31 -1.37 41.26 -12.72
N GLY A 32 -1.11 40.41 -13.71
CA GLY A 32 -1.65 39.04 -13.77
C GLY A 32 -1.10 38.15 -12.65
N GLN A 33 0.20 38.23 -12.38
CA GLN A 33 0.84 37.48 -11.29
C GLN A 33 0.42 37.97 -9.90
N ASP A 34 0.30 39.29 -9.68
CA ASP A 34 -0.22 39.85 -8.41
C ASP A 34 -1.71 39.50 -8.22
N MET A 35 -2.49 39.39 -9.30
CA MET A 35 -3.88 38.96 -9.23
C MET A 35 -4.02 37.48 -8.88
N LEU A 36 -3.17 36.61 -9.42
CA LEU A 36 -3.12 35.18 -9.08
C LEU A 36 -2.74 34.96 -7.61
N LEU A 37 -1.70 35.64 -7.12
CA LEU A 37 -1.32 35.59 -5.69
C LEU A 37 -2.45 36.05 -4.77
N ARG A 38 -3.19 37.10 -5.14
CA ARG A 38 -4.37 37.56 -4.38
C ARG A 38 -5.54 36.59 -4.44
N ILE A 39 -5.72 35.86 -5.54
CA ILE A 39 -6.75 34.81 -5.67
C ILE A 39 -6.37 33.62 -4.80
N GLU A 40 -5.13 33.15 -4.85
CA GLU A 40 -4.62 32.07 -4.00
C GLU A 40 -4.72 32.42 -2.51
N GLU A 41 -4.39 33.66 -2.13
CA GLU A 41 -4.51 34.11 -0.74
C GLU A 41 -5.98 34.19 -0.29
N LYS A 42 -6.90 34.56 -1.21
CA LYS A 42 -8.35 34.54 -0.96
C LYS A 42 -8.89 33.12 -0.84
N VAL A 43 -8.44 32.19 -1.68
CA VAL A 43 -8.79 30.76 -1.59
C VAL A 43 -8.28 30.20 -0.26
N ARG A 44 -7.04 30.47 0.12
CA ARG A 44 -6.45 30.04 1.38
C ARG A 44 -7.18 30.62 2.60
N LYS A 45 -7.57 31.89 2.57
CA LYS A 45 -8.40 32.53 3.62
C LYS A 45 -9.81 31.95 3.66
N TYR A 46 -10.40 31.61 2.51
CA TYR A 46 -11.70 30.97 2.42
C TYR A 46 -11.64 29.54 2.98
N GLU A 47 -10.67 28.73 2.57
CA GLU A 47 -10.42 27.38 3.11
C GLU A 47 -10.23 27.43 4.62
N LYS A 48 -9.42 28.36 5.15
CA LYS A 48 -9.23 28.56 6.59
C LYS A 48 -10.54 28.88 7.31
N ARG A 49 -11.37 29.77 6.75
CA ARG A 49 -12.69 30.13 7.32
C ARG A 49 -13.69 28.98 7.28
N GLN A 50 -13.66 28.14 6.24
CA GLN A 50 -14.53 26.95 6.16
C GLN A 50 -14.07 25.86 7.13
N LYS A 51 -12.75 25.64 7.25
CA LYS A 51 -12.15 24.78 8.28
C LYS A 51 -12.59 25.25 9.68
N GLU A 52 -12.48 26.54 10.01
CA GLU A 52 -12.94 27.09 11.31
C GLU A 52 -14.45 26.89 11.56
N LYS A 53 -15.30 27.04 10.53
CA LYS A 53 -16.74 26.78 10.65
C LYS A 53 -17.03 25.31 10.97
N TYR A 54 -16.31 24.40 10.31
CA TYR A 54 -16.37 22.97 10.58
C TYR A 54 -15.92 22.63 12.02
N TYR A 55 -14.84 23.25 12.51
CA TYR A 55 -14.40 23.07 13.90
C TYR A 55 -15.41 23.59 14.93
N ARG A 56 -16.07 24.73 14.66
CA ARG A 56 -17.14 25.25 15.52
C ARG A 56 -18.37 24.33 15.54
N PHE A 57 -18.67 23.67 14.43
CA PHE A 57 -19.72 22.66 14.34
C PHE A 57 -19.38 21.42 15.20
N LEU A 58 -18.18 20.86 15.06
CA LEU A 58 -17.70 19.72 15.86
C LEU A 58 -17.64 20.05 17.37
N GLN A 59 -17.23 21.27 17.73
CA GLN A 59 -17.24 21.73 19.12
C GLN A 59 -18.66 21.84 19.69
N LYS A 60 -19.63 22.34 18.90
CA LYS A 60 -21.04 22.40 19.30
C LYS A 60 -21.64 21.00 19.49
N GLU A 61 -21.32 20.03 18.64
CA GLU A 61 -21.79 18.66 18.80
C GLU A 61 -21.18 17.99 20.04
N SER A 62 -19.89 18.16 20.31
CA SER A 62 -19.24 17.63 21.53
C SER A 62 -19.78 18.21 22.86
N ARG A 63 -20.23 19.47 22.85
CA ARG A 63 -20.90 20.08 24.02
C ARG A 63 -22.29 19.51 24.27
N LYS A 64 -23.03 19.15 23.21
CA LYS A 64 -24.33 18.47 23.34
C LYS A 64 -24.19 17.04 23.87
N GLU A 65 -23.09 16.37 23.56
CA GLU A 65 -22.73 15.04 24.09
C GLU A 65 -22.48 15.07 25.61
N ARG A 66 -21.75 16.07 26.13
CA ARG A 66 -21.48 16.22 27.57
C ARG A 66 -22.72 16.51 28.39
N VAL A 67 -23.64 17.32 27.87
CA VAL A 67 -24.89 17.67 28.57
C VAL A 67 -25.85 16.47 28.65
N ARG A 68 -25.66 15.43 27.82
CA ARG A 68 -26.47 14.20 27.83
C ARG A 68 -25.90 13.06 28.68
N ARG A 69 -24.67 13.18 29.20
CA ARG A 69 -24.02 12.19 30.08
C ARG A 69 -24.05 12.58 31.56
N ILE A 70 -25.17 13.15 32.04
CA ILE A 70 -25.47 13.13 33.47
C ILE A 70 -26.41 11.94 33.69
N PRO A 71 -26.02 10.92 34.47
CA PRO A 71 -26.93 9.83 34.81
C PRO A 71 -28.10 10.40 35.61
N GLN A 72 -29.32 10.26 35.09
CA GLN A 72 -30.49 10.25 35.94
C GLN A 72 -30.52 8.89 36.63
N ASP A 73 -30.21 8.88 37.92
CA ASP A 73 -31.02 8.22 38.96
C ASP A 73 -30.31 8.38 40.32
N ASP A 74 -30.86 9.21 41.21
CA ASP A 74 -31.52 8.70 42.43
C ASP A 74 -32.25 9.82 43.19
N LYS A 75 -33.38 9.43 43.80
CA LYS A 75 -34.32 10.28 44.54
C LYS A 75 -33.74 10.73 45.88
N GLY A 76 -34.06 11.97 46.28
CA GLY A 76 -34.36 12.26 47.69
C GLY A 76 -33.75 13.53 48.29
N LEU A 77 -34.66 14.36 48.83
CA LEU A 77 -34.49 15.34 49.91
C LEU A 77 -34.02 16.77 49.57
N SER A 78 -35.02 17.67 49.64
CA SER A 78 -35.01 18.91 50.44
C SER A 78 -34.04 20.03 50.06
N ALA A 79 -34.59 21.13 49.52
CA ALA A 79 -34.81 22.38 50.27
C ALA A 79 -34.84 23.60 49.35
N LYS A 80 -35.90 24.39 49.55
CA LYS A 80 -36.08 25.83 49.27
C LYS A 80 -34.80 26.61 48.88
N ARG A 81 -34.89 27.39 47.80
CA ARG A 81 -34.75 28.86 47.88
C ARG A 81 -35.23 29.55 46.59
N SER A 82 -36.19 30.43 46.81
CA SER A 82 -36.67 31.52 45.96
C SER A 82 -35.62 32.61 45.78
N THR A 83 -35.56 33.21 44.58
CA THR A 83 -35.34 34.65 44.27
C THR A 83 -35.48 34.79 42.74
N SER A 84 -36.55 35.37 42.17
CA SER A 84 -36.68 36.81 41.80
C SER A 84 -35.34 37.43 41.37
N SER A 85 -35.15 37.95 40.16
CA SER A 85 -35.84 39.14 39.62
C SER A 85 -35.59 39.33 38.12
N GLU A 86 -36.53 40.03 37.46
CA GLU A 86 -36.37 41.10 36.45
C GLU A 86 -35.32 40.92 35.33
N GLY A 87 -35.60 41.05 34.03
CA GLY A 87 -36.55 41.91 33.34
C GLY A 87 -35.82 42.68 32.22
N LYS A 88 -36.49 42.84 31.07
CA LYS A 88 -36.27 43.83 29.99
C LYS A 88 -35.43 43.48 28.73
N THR A 89 -36.20 43.16 27.68
CA THR A 89 -36.34 43.83 26.37
C THR A 89 -35.24 43.83 25.30
N ALA A 90 -35.68 43.37 24.11
CA ALA A 90 -35.60 43.97 22.77
C ALA A 90 -34.42 43.59 21.83
N GLY A 91 -34.78 43.24 20.59
CA GLY A 91 -33.93 43.50 19.42
C GLY A 91 -33.81 42.40 18.35
N LYS A 92 -34.82 42.31 17.48
CA LYS A 92 -34.88 41.84 16.07
C LYS A 92 -33.66 41.17 15.40
N GLY A 93 -33.96 40.13 14.61
CA GLY A 93 -33.12 39.62 13.53
C GLY A 93 -33.73 38.41 12.81
N THR A 94 -34.88 38.61 12.15
CA THR A 94 -35.58 37.62 11.33
C THR A 94 -34.79 37.41 10.02
N GLU A 95 -34.20 36.23 9.82
CA GLU A 95 -33.73 35.81 8.49
C GLU A 95 -34.87 35.10 7.76
N VAL A 96 -35.31 35.75 6.68
CA VAL A 96 -36.31 35.31 5.72
C VAL A 96 -35.74 34.12 4.93
N ARG A 97 -36.33 32.92 5.08
CA ARG A 97 -36.18 31.85 4.08
C ARG A 97 -37.19 32.10 2.97
N GLN A 98 -36.68 32.38 1.78
CA GLN A 98 -37.45 32.48 0.55
C GLN A 98 -38.18 31.15 0.28
N TYR A 99 -39.51 31.19 0.30
CA TYR A 99 -40.34 30.17 -0.29
C TYR A 99 -40.44 30.47 -1.79
N VAL A 100 -39.82 29.63 -2.62
CA VAL A 100 -40.12 29.62 -4.05
C VAL A 100 -41.48 28.96 -4.21
N THR A 101 -42.48 29.76 -4.52
CA THR A 101 -43.79 29.31 -4.98
C THR A 101 -43.63 28.73 -6.37
N SER A 102 -43.77 27.41 -6.52
CA SER A 102 -44.11 26.81 -7.81
C SER A 102 -45.27 25.83 -7.62
N SER A 103 -46.35 26.13 -8.32
CA SER A 103 -47.59 25.39 -8.38
C SER A 103 -47.41 24.12 -9.23
N SER A 104 -47.15 22.99 -8.59
CA SER A 104 -47.55 21.68 -9.09
C SER A 104 -47.70 20.75 -7.90
N ALA A 105 -48.80 19.99 -7.84
CA ALA A 105 -49.04 19.03 -6.77
C ALA A 105 -48.02 17.89 -6.88
N ARG A 106 -46.88 18.00 -6.18
CA ARG A 106 -45.89 16.92 -6.09
C ARG A 106 -46.47 15.75 -5.30
N MET A 107 -46.36 14.55 -5.87
CA MET A 107 -46.55 13.28 -5.17
C MET A 107 -45.59 13.18 -3.97
N PRO A 108 -45.90 12.37 -2.93
CA PRO A 108 -44.98 12.15 -1.81
C PRO A 108 -43.58 11.79 -2.33
N GLU A 109 -42.61 12.61 -1.96
CA GLU A 109 -41.20 12.37 -2.19
C GLU A 109 -40.62 11.99 -0.82
N VAL A 110 -40.13 10.77 -0.65
CA VAL A 110 -39.42 10.38 0.57
C VAL A 110 -38.04 11.01 0.50
N SER A 111 -37.95 12.29 0.88
CA SER A 111 -36.67 12.97 1.06
C SER A 111 -36.08 12.59 2.42
N VAL A 112 -35.18 11.61 2.41
CA VAL A 112 -34.40 11.21 3.58
C VAL A 112 -33.29 12.25 3.79
N GLU A 113 -33.53 13.26 4.62
CA GLU A 113 -32.43 14.06 5.18
C GLU A 113 -31.71 13.21 6.23
N ASN A 114 -30.63 12.56 5.83
CA ASN A 114 -29.83 11.72 6.71
C ASN A 114 -29.06 12.59 7.71
N ARG A 115 -29.54 12.69 8.96
CA ARG A 115 -29.01 13.68 9.90
C ARG A 115 -27.82 13.22 10.73
N ARG A 116 -27.67 11.92 11.00
CA ARG A 116 -26.52 11.37 11.77
C ARG A 116 -26.36 9.87 11.53
N ASN A 117 -25.23 9.47 10.92
CA ASN A 117 -24.62 8.15 11.10
C ASN A 117 -23.46 8.33 12.09
N SER A 118 -23.66 7.95 13.36
CA SER A 118 -22.56 7.89 14.33
C SER A 118 -22.11 6.44 14.48
N LEU A 119 -20.82 6.20 14.30
CA LEU A 119 -20.18 4.91 14.58
C LEU A 119 -20.15 4.72 16.10
N LEU A 120 -20.68 3.59 16.57
CA LEU A 120 -20.63 3.10 17.95
C LEU A 120 -20.39 1.58 17.86
N GLY A 121 -19.25 1.18 17.30
CA GLY A 121 -18.96 -0.23 16.99
C GLY A 121 -20.09 -0.91 16.20
N ASN A 122 -20.49 -2.11 16.65
CA ASN A 122 -21.55 -2.90 16.05
C ASN A 122 -22.96 -2.29 16.19
N ARG A 123 -23.14 -1.18 16.90
CA ARG A 123 -24.41 -0.46 17.02
C ARG A 123 -24.38 0.83 16.21
N ARG A 124 -25.38 1.04 15.37
CA ARG A 124 -25.55 2.24 14.55
C ARG A 124 -26.79 2.99 14.93
N PHE A 125 -26.64 4.26 15.28
CA PHE A 125 -27.78 5.16 15.42
C PHE A 125 -28.20 5.65 14.04
N ILE A 126 -29.49 5.58 13.76
CA ILE A 126 -30.10 6.03 12.51
C ILE A 126 -31.19 7.02 12.86
N SER A 127 -31.21 8.15 12.16
CA SER A 127 -32.27 9.16 12.28
C SER A 127 -32.58 9.74 10.92
N PHE A 128 -33.86 9.74 10.56
CA PHE A 128 -34.34 10.18 9.27
C PHE A 128 -35.72 10.80 9.37
N ASP A 129 -36.00 11.69 8.42
CA ASP A 129 -37.28 12.39 8.30
C ASP A 129 -38.08 11.77 7.15
N VAL A 130 -39.39 11.63 7.35
CA VAL A 130 -40.35 11.20 6.34
C VAL A 130 -41.30 12.36 6.09
N MET A 131 -41.34 12.85 4.85
CA MET A 131 -42.27 13.88 4.43
C MET A 131 -43.58 13.25 3.95
N VAL A 132 -44.68 13.50 4.66
CA VAL A 132 -46.02 13.03 4.32
C VAL A 132 -46.88 14.20 3.84
N PRO A 133 -47.34 14.20 2.58
CA PRO A 133 -48.30 15.17 2.08
C PRO A 133 -49.60 15.18 2.89
N ALA A 134 -50.15 16.36 3.15
CA ALA A 134 -51.43 16.50 3.87
C ALA A 134 -52.59 15.77 3.15
N SER A 135 -52.52 15.64 1.83
CA SER A 135 -53.50 14.90 1.00
C SER A 135 -53.60 13.40 1.31
N LEU A 136 -52.55 12.80 1.89
CA LEU A 136 -52.50 11.40 2.29
C LEU A 136 -52.93 11.16 3.75
N ILE A 137 -53.02 12.24 4.53
CA ILE A 137 -53.46 12.23 5.93
C ILE A 137 -55.00 12.21 5.95
N LYS A 138 -55.56 11.01 5.77
CA LYS A 138 -57.01 10.78 5.84
C LYS A 138 -57.38 10.16 7.19
N SER A 139 -58.58 10.46 7.67
CA SER A 139 -59.14 9.81 8.86
C SER A 139 -59.14 8.28 8.70
N GLY A 140 -58.54 7.59 9.67
CA GLY A 140 -58.38 6.13 9.71
C GLY A 140 -57.19 5.58 8.90
N SER A 141 -56.34 6.42 8.31
CA SER A 141 -55.11 5.96 7.64
C SER A 141 -53.99 5.67 8.66
N VAL A 142 -53.24 4.60 8.44
CA VAL A 142 -52.07 4.17 9.21
C VAL A 142 -50.87 4.07 8.29
N MET A 143 -49.78 4.73 8.66
CA MET A 143 -48.48 4.56 8.03
C MET A 143 -47.71 3.45 8.75
N SER A 144 -47.28 2.44 8.00
CA SER A 144 -46.36 1.40 8.46
C SER A 144 -44.98 1.64 7.85
N LEU A 145 -43.95 1.61 8.67
CA LEU A 145 -42.57 1.83 8.28
C LEU A 145 -41.72 0.68 8.80
N VAL A 146 -41.02 -0.01 7.91
CA VAL A 146 -40.24 -1.20 8.25
C VAL A 146 -38.80 -1.01 7.78
N LEU A 147 -37.84 -1.13 8.69
CA LEU A 147 -36.42 -1.15 8.33
C LEU A 147 -35.96 -2.58 8.12
N THR A 148 -35.42 -2.83 6.95
CA THR A 148 -34.86 -4.14 6.57
C THR A 148 -33.39 -3.98 6.21
N PRO A 149 -32.49 -4.80 6.79
CA PRO A 149 -31.11 -4.85 6.36
C PRO A 149 -31.03 -5.66 5.07
N SER A 150 -30.38 -5.11 4.06
CA SER A 150 -29.97 -5.80 2.85
C SER A 150 -28.48 -6.10 2.96
N LYS A 151 -28.14 -7.36 2.70
CA LYS A 151 -26.77 -7.88 2.65
C LYS A 151 -26.46 -8.17 1.19
N ASP A 152 -25.37 -7.62 0.67
CA ASP A 152 -24.91 -7.83 -0.72
C ASP A 152 -25.95 -7.49 -1.80
N GLY A 153 -26.82 -6.50 -1.53
CA GLY A 153 -27.92 -6.09 -2.41
C GLY A 153 -29.11 -7.07 -2.44
N ILE A 154 -29.00 -8.21 -1.77
CA ILE A 154 -30.08 -9.19 -1.62
C ILE A 154 -30.89 -8.81 -0.38
N SER A 155 -32.22 -8.78 -0.53
CA SER A 155 -33.12 -8.72 0.62
C SER A 155 -32.91 -10.00 1.42
N VAL A 156 -32.16 -9.92 2.52
CA VAL A 156 -32.09 -11.05 3.44
C VAL A 156 -33.51 -11.24 3.95
N ALA A 157 -34.04 -12.45 3.86
CA ALA A 157 -35.28 -12.85 4.51
C ALA A 157 -35.07 -12.92 6.03
N GLY A 158 -34.65 -11.81 6.62
CA GLY A 158 -34.40 -11.61 8.04
C GLY A 158 -35.48 -10.72 8.64
N SER A 159 -35.72 -10.92 9.94
CA SER A 159 -36.65 -10.10 10.72
C SER A 159 -36.33 -8.60 10.56
N PRO A 160 -37.34 -7.74 10.41
CA PRO A 160 -37.11 -6.31 10.29
C PRO A 160 -36.39 -5.76 11.54
N CYS A 161 -35.32 -4.98 11.33
CA CYS A 161 -34.54 -4.38 12.42
C CYS A 161 -35.36 -3.37 13.23
N ALA A 162 -36.36 -2.77 12.59
CA ALA A 162 -37.29 -1.85 13.23
C ALA A 162 -38.63 -1.88 12.49
N LYS A 163 -39.71 -1.68 13.24
CA LYS A 163 -41.04 -1.47 12.68
C LYS A 163 -41.76 -0.39 13.46
N TRP A 164 -42.32 0.57 12.75
CA TRP A 164 -43.23 1.58 13.29
C TRP A 164 -44.58 1.48 12.60
N SER A 165 -45.63 1.70 13.39
CA SER A 165 -46.99 1.89 12.89
C SER A 165 -47.51 3.19 13.50
N TYR A 166 -47.79 4.18 12.65
CA TYR A 166 -48.21 5.50 13.06
C TYR A 166 -49.59 5.83 12.50
N PRO A 167 -50.61 6.01 13.35
CA PRO A 167 -51.94 6.41 12.90
C PRO A 167 -51.90 7.90 12.51
N LEU A 168 -52.19 8.19 11.24
CA LEU A 168 -52.03 9.53 10.65
C LEU A 168 -53.13 10.49 11.10
N ASP A 169 -54.27 9.98 11.56
CA ASP A 169 -55.41 10.75 12.09
C ASP A 169 -55.08 11.53 13.37
N LYS A 170 -54.02 11.16 14.09
CA LYS A 170 -53.53 11.87 15.29
C LYS A 170 -52.64 13.07 14.96
N ILE A 171 -52.29 13.29 13.70
CA ILE A 171 -51.44 14.41 13.28
C ILE A 171 -52.29 15.67 13.15
N LYS A 172 -51.99 16.69 13.98
CA LYS A 172 -52.59 18.01 13.82
C LYS A 172 -52.00 18.70 12.58
N VAL A 173 -52.77 18.71 11.49
CA VAL A 173 -52.43 19.44 10.26
C VAL A 173 -53.20 20.76 10.26
N SER A 174 -52.49 21.89 10.27
CA SER A 174 -53.07 23.21 9.99
C SER A 174 -53.44 23.28 8.50
N ALA A 175 -54.54 23.97 8.17
CA ALA A 175 -55.02 24.11 6.79
C ALA A 175 -54.00 24.77 5.82
N SER A 176 -52.94 25.37 6.34
CA SER A 176 -51.83 25.98 5.58
C SER A 176 -50.70 25.02 5.20
N ASP A 177 -50.63 23.82 5.81
CA ASP A 177 -49.47 22.94 5.68
C ASP A 177 -49.67 21.93 4.54
N SER A 178 -48.90 22.08 3.47
CA SER A 178 -48.92 21.13 2.34
C SER A 178 -48.21 19.81 2.63
N LEU A 179 -47.25 19.81 3.56
CA LEU A 179 -46.40 18.67 3.93
C LEU A 179 -46.21 18.61 5.46
N LYS A 180 -46.18 17.39 6.00
CA LYS A 180 -45.80 17.11 7.39
C LYS A 180 -44.54 16.28 7.44
N VAL A 181 -43.60 16.69 8.29
CA VAL A 181 -42.33 15.97 8.50
C VAL A 181 -42.45 15.13 9.76
N LEU A 182 -42.19 13.83 9.65
CA LEU A 182 -42.15 12.87 10.75
C LEU A 182 -40.72 12.38 10.93
N THR A 183 -40.14 12.60 12.11
CA THR A 183 -38.77 12.15 12.43
C THR A 183 -38.80 10.78 13.10
N PHE A 184 -38.03 9.85 12.57
CA PHE A 184 -37.82 8.51 13.13
C PHE A 184 -36.37 8.35 13.54
N SER A 185 -36.14 7.64 14.65
CA SER A 185 -34.79 7.27 15.08
C SER A 185 -34.76 5.89 15.71
N ASN A 186 -33.65 5.17 15.51
CA ASN A 186 -33.42 3.86 16.13
C ASN A 186 -31.93 3.54 16.25
N VAL A 187 -31.60 2.51 17.04
CA VAL A 187 -30.28 1.89 17.12
C VAL A 187 -30.35 0.50 16.49
N ILE A 188 -29.56 0.26 15.45
CA ILE A 188 -29.47 -1.03 14.75
C ILE A 188 -28.16 -1.70 15.12
N THR A 189 -28.21 -2.99 15.46
CA THR A 189 -27.00 -3.78 15.69
C THR A 189 -26.65 -4.54 14.42
N LEU A 190 -25.43 -4.36 13.92
CA LEU A 190 -24.87 -5.08 12.77
C LEU A 190 -24.18 -6.34 13.27
N GLU A 191 -24.34 -7.45 12.54
CA GLU A 191 -23.74 -8.73 12.91
C GLU A 191 -22.21 -8.74 12.68
N ASP A 192 -21.72 -8.02 11.68
CA ASP A 192 -20.30 -8.05 11.26
C ASP A 192 -19.83 -6.67 10.75
N GLU A 193 -19.02 -5.96 11.53
CA GLU A 193 -18.55 -4.59 11.20
C GLU A 193 -17.72 -4.50 9.92
N SER A 194 -17.14 -5.61 9.47
CA SER A 194 -16.32 -5.66 8.25
C SER A 194 -17.16 -5.58 6.97
N LYS A 195 -18.44 -5.92 7.05
CA LYS A 195 -19.35 -6.03 5.89
C LYS A 195 -20.11 -4.75 5.62
N THR A 196 -20.44 -4.57 4.35
CA THR A 196 -21.29 -3.49 3.87
C THR A 196 -22.77 -3.89 4.02
N TYR A 197 -23.55 -3.02 4.66
CA TYR A 197 -24.98 -3.19 4.85
C TYR A 197 -25.71 -2.00 4.24
N LEU A 198 -26.86 -2.27 3.64
CA LEU A 198 -27.75 -1.24 3.15
C LEU A 198 -29.11 -1.41 3.84
N ILE A 199 -29.57 -0.36 4.51
CA ILE A 199 -30.77 -0.39 5.34
C ILE A 199 -31.86 0.32 4.56
N LYS A 200 -32.85 -0.46 4.11
CA LYS A 200 -34.00 0.04 3.35
C LYS A 200 -35.16 0.27 4.30
N ALA A 201 -35.82 1.42 4.20
CA ALA A 201 -37.15 1.63 4.74
C ALA A 201 -38.20 1.27 3.69
N LEU A 202 -39.08 0.36 4.06
CA LEU A 202 -40.31 0.05 3.34
C LEU A 202 -41.42 0.86 4.02
N MET A 203 -42.08 1.75 3.28
CA MET A 203 -43.16 2.58 3.79
C MET A 203 -44.47 2.23 3.09
N ASP A 204 -45.49 1.90 3.86
CA ASP A 204 -46.85 1.63 3.40
C ASP A 204 -47.84 2.56 4.10
N ILE A 205 -48.71 3.24 3.35
CA ILE A 205 -49.87 3.95 3.92
C ILE A 205 -51.13 3.17 3.56
N SER A 206 -51.84 2.73 4.59
CA SER A 206 -53.01 1.87 4.50
C SER A 206 -54.20 2.45 5.25
N LYS A 207 -55.41 2.06 4.86
CA LYS A 207 -56.66 2.34 5.58
C LYS A 207 -57.49 1.06 5.53
N GLY A 208 -57.63 0.39 6.67
CA GLY A 208 -58.11 -1.00 6.72
C GLY A 208 -57.15 -1.95 6.00
N ASN A 209 -57.69 -2.87 5.19
CA ASN A 209 -56.89 -3.84 4.42
C ASN A 209 -56.35 -3.32 3.09
N LYS A 210 -56.56 -2.05 2.74
CA LYS A 210 -56.16 -1.49 1.45
C LYS A 210 -54.96 -0.56 1.63
N ILE A 211 -53.92 -0.78 0.82
CA ILE A 211 -52.70 0.02 0.75
C ILE A 211 -52.87 1.00 -0.42
N TYR A 212 -52.66 2.29 -0.19
CA TYR A 212 -52.84 3.34 -1.20
C TYR A 212 -51.53 4.01 -1.59
N TYR A 213 -50.48 3.78 -0.79
CA TYR A 213 -49.14 4.24 -1.07
C TYR A 213 -48.15 3.22 -0.55
N ARG A 214 -47.17 2.88 -1.38
CA ARG A 214 -46.03 2.04 -1.04
C ARG A 214 -44.80 2.64 -1.66
N ASP A 215 -43.74 2.74 -0.88
CA ASP A 215 -42.45 3.24 -1.35
C ASP A 215 -41.31 2.58 -0.58
N THR A 216 -40.14 2.53 -1.21
CA THR A 216 -38.94 1.93 -0.65
C THR A 216 -37.78 2.90 -0.80
N ALA A 217 -37.23 3.35 0.32
CA ALA A 217 -36.12 4.30 0.33
C ALA A 217 -34.92 3.71 1.07
N VAL A 218 -33.70 4.05 0.63
CA VAL A 218 -32.49 3.73 1.38
C VAL A 218 -32.33 4.77 2.48
N VAL A 219 -32.32 4.33 3.74
CA VAL A 219 -32.37 5.23 4.89
C VAL A 219 -31.02 5.32 5.61
N ALA A 220 -30.32 4.20 5.65
CA ALA A 220 -28.95 4.18 6.11
C ALA A 220 -28.19 3.16 5.29
N SER A 221 -26.90 3.33 5.23
CA SER A 221 -25.99 2.27 4.82
C SER A 221 -24.90 2.24 5.86
N SER A 222 -24.19 1.12 5.95
CA SER A 222 -23.01 1.00 6.77
C SER A 222 -21.85 1.86 6.25
N ARG A 223 -22.12 2.97 5.52
CA ARG A 223 -21.26 4.10 5.17
C ARG A 223 -20.44 4.52 6.39
N ILE A 224 -19.41 3.73 6.70
CA ILE A 224 -18.11 4.23 7.07
C ILE A 224 -17.63 4.78 5.75
N SER A 225 -17.40 6.08 5.69
CA SER A 225 -16.96 6.83 4.51
C SER A 225 -16.07 5.98 3.60
N ALA A 226 -16.66 5.41 2.55
CA ALA A 226 -15.97 4.63 1.54
C ALA A 226 -14.69 5.32 1.03
N PRO A 227 -14.64 6.66 0.92
CA PRO A 227 -13.41 7.36 0.55
C PRO A 227 -12.25 7.10 1.52
N LEU A 228 -12.45 7.08 2.85
CA LEU A 228 -11.33 6.96 3.78
C LEU A 228 -10.63 5.60 3.66
N ARG A 229 -11.33 4.53 3.24
CA ARG A 229 -10.72 3.22 2.96
C ARG A 229 -9.74 3.27 1.78
N LEU A 230 -9.89 4.28 0.92
CA LEU A 230 -9.07 4.52 -0.26
C LEU A 230 -7.86 5.41 0.03
N LEU A 231 -7.58 5.73 1.31
CA LEU A 231 -6.33 6.39 1.67
C LEU A 231 -5.14 5.55 1.19
N ARG A 232 -4.25 6.21 0.46
CA ARG A 232 -2.97 5.67 0.01
C ARG A 232 -2.01 5.65 1.18
N MET A 233 -1.37 4.50 1.36
CA MET A 233 -0.41 4.24 2.42
C MET A 233 1.02 4.19 1.86
N PRO A 234 2.03 4.59 2.63
CA PRO A 234 3.43 4.60 2.22
C PRO A 234 4.10 3.22 2.31
N VAL A 235 3.62 2.23 1.54
CA VAL A 235 4.14 0.84 1.61
C VAL A 235 5.64 0.76 1.31
N THR A 236 6.12 1.57 0.37
CA THR A 236 7.52 1.59 -0.09
C THR A 236 8.50 2.06 0.99
N ASP A 237 8.04 2.89 1.91
CA ASP A 237 8.88 3.52 2.92
C ASP A 237 9.29 2.52 4.03
N TYR A 238 8.61 1.37 4.07
CA TYR A 238 8.83 0.28 5.02
C TYR A 238 9.41 -0.97 4.37
N VAL A 239 9.90 -0.85 3.13
CA VAL A 239 10.73 -1.92 2.56
C VAL A 239 12.12 -1.83 3.22
N PRO A 240 12.55 -2.85 3.97
CA PRO A 240 13.84 -2.82 4.66
C PRO A 240 15.01 -2.69 3.67
N ASP A 241 16.05 -1.94 4.08
CA ASP A 241 17.30 -1.87 3.32
C ASP A 241 17.95 -3.27 3.30
N PRO A 242 18.22 -3.86 2.12
CA PRO A 242 18.91 -5.14 2.03
C PRO A 242 20.23 -5.19 2.80
N GLU A 243 21.02 -4.11 2.83
CA GLU A 243 22.35 -4.13 3.47
C GLU A 243 22.26 -4.30 5.00
N ASP A 244 21.23 -3.77 5.64
CA ASP A 244 21.01 -3.91 7.10
C ASP A 244 20.78 -5.36 7.52
N TYR A 245 20.28 -6.18 6.59
CA TYR A 245 19.94 -7.59 6.82
C TYR A 245 20.85 -8.55 6.06
N ARG A 246 22.04 -8.10 5.68
CA ARG A 246 23.01 -8.92 4.94
C ARG A 246 23.47 -10.12 5.78
N PRO A 247 23.10 -11.36 5.39
CA PRO A 247 23.47 -12.54 6.16
C PRO A 247 24.95 -12.89 5.95
N GLN A 248 25.53 -13.59 6.92
CA GLN A 248 26.89 -14.10 6.77
C GLN A 248 26.93 -15.18 5.68
N PRO A 249 27.88 -15.09 4.73
CA PRO A 249 27.97 -16.07 3.65
C PRO A 249 28.19 -17.48 4.19
N VAL A 250 27.36 -18.43 3.76
CA VAL A 250 27.46 -19.82 4.22
C VAL A 250 28.65 -20.46 3.51
N LYS A 251 29.69 -20.78 4.28
CA LYS A 251 30.88 -21.43 3.73
C LYS A 251 30.65 -22.94 3.60
N GLN A 252 30.94 -23.48 2.41
CA GLN A 252 30.82 -24.90 2.12
C GLN A 252 32.14 -25.40 1.52
N LEU A 253 32.46 -26.68 1.73
CA LEU A 253 33.60 -27.34 1.08
C LEU A 253 33.34 -27.42 -0.43
N ARG A 254 34.20 -26.75 -1.21
CA ARG A 254 34.03 -26.65 -2.65
C ARG A 254 35.36 -26.74 -3.37
N ASN A 255 35.33 -27.37 -4.54
CA ASN A 255 36.47 -27.40 -5.46
C ASN A 255 36.61 -26.03 -6.13
N THR A 256 37.83 -25.53 -6.16
CA THR A 256 38.22 -24.25 -6.75
C THR A 256 39.34 -24.53 -7.72
N VAL A 257 39.24 -24.04 -8.94
CA VAL A 257 40.28 -24.17 -9.97
C VAL A 257 41.08 -22.89 -10.03
N ARG A 258 42.39 -22.99 -10.01
CA ARG A 258 43.32 -21.89 -10.28
C ARG A 258 44.22 -22.25 -11.45
N SER A 259 44.54 -21.25 -12.25
CA SER A 259 45.36 -21.36 -13.45
C SER A 259 46.48 -20.33 -13.42
N PHE A 260 47.70 -20.78 -13.70
CA PHE A 260 48.90 -19.95 -13.86
C PHE A 260 49.56 -20.25 -15.19
N SER A 261 50.26 -19.27 -15.74
CA SER A 261 51.02 -19.42 -16.98
C SER A 261 52.45 -18.94 -16.77
N TYR A 262 53.41 -19.77 -17.14
CA TYR A 262 54.84 -19.49 -17.02
C TYR A 262 55.53 -19.68 -18.37
N ARG A 263 56.67 -19.03 -18.58
CA ARG A 263 57.44 -19.09 -19.83
C ARG A 263 58.82 -19.70 -19.58
N PHE A 264 59.25 -20.55 -20.50
CA PHE A 264 60.61 -21.11 -20.52
C PHE A 264 61.59 -20.19 -21.23
N GLU A 265 62.86 -20.26 -20.85
CA GLU A 265 63.95 -19.65 -21.60
C GLU A 265 64.04 -20.27 -23.00
N SER A 266 64.48 -19.46 -23.97
CA SER A 266 64.60 -19.89 -25.36
C SER A 266 65.56 -21.09 -25.47
N GLY A 267 65.10 -22.18 -26.08
CA GLY A 267 65.88 -23.41 -26.23
C GLY A 267 66.19 -24.21 -24.95
N ALA A 268 65.73 -23.76 -23.78
CA ALA A 268 66.03 -24.42 -22.50
C ALA A 268 64.79 -24.98 -21.81
N SER A 269 65.01 -25.89 -20.85
CA SER A 269 63.98 -26.44 -19.97
C SER A 269 63.75 -25.63 -18.69
N SER A 270 64.55 -24.59 -18.47
CA SER A 270 64.47 -23.66 -17.34
C SER A 270 63.47 -22.54 -17.60
N LEU A 271 62.76 -22.10 -16.55
CA LEU A 271 61.85 -20.94 -16.61
C LEU A 271 62.64 -19.64 -16.82
N ASP A 272 62.04 -18.63 -17.46
CA ASP A 272 62.67 -17.31 -17.62
C ASP A 272 62.71 -16.51 -16.31
N ALA A 273 63.47 -15.41 -16.28
CA ALA A 273 63.66 -14.60 -15.08
C ALA A 273 62.33 -14.04 -14.54
N ALA A 274 61.41 -13.63 -15.44
CA ALA A 274 60.10 -13.13 -15.06
C ALA A 274 59.24 -14.21 -14.39
N SER A 275 59.15 -15.40 -15.00
CA SER A 275 58.39 -16.53 -14.46
C SER A 275 58.98 -17.04 -13.15
N ARG A 276 60.32 -17.03 -13.00
CA ARG A 276 61.00 -17.36 -11.73
C ARG A 276 60.64 -16.38 -10.62
N SER A 277 60.52 -15.09 -10.94
CA SER A 277 60.13 -14.08 -9.94
C SER A 277 58.68 -14.22 -9.46
N ALA A 278 57.82 -14.90 -10.23
CA ALA A 278 56.43 -15.20 -9.87
C ALA A 278 56.25 -16.53 -9.12
N LEU A 279 57.29 -17.38 -9.02
CA LEU A 279 57.23 -18.65 -8.27
C LEU A 279 56.93 -18.48 -6.76
N PRO A 280 57.44 -17.44 -6.06
CA PRO A 280 57.08 -17.22 -4.67
C PRO A 280 55.57 -17.04 -4.45
N GLU A 281 54.84 -16.44 -5.39
CA GLU A 281 53.38 -16.28 -5.30
C GLU A 281 52.66 -17.64 -5.34
N LEU A 282 53.08 -18.53 -6.25
CA LEU A 282 52.54 -19.89 -6.34
C LEU A 282 52.85 -20.71 -5.08
N SER A 283 54.08 -20.61 -4.57
CA SER A 283 54.49 -21.28 -3.34
C SER A 283 53.70 -20.79 -2.11
N ALA A 284 53.48 -19.47 -2.02
CA ALA A 284 52.63 -18.87 -1.00
C ALA A 284 51.19 -19.37 -1.10
N ASP A 285 50.66 -19.49 -2.32
CA ASP A 285 49.28 -19.98 -2.52
C ASP A 285 49.13 -21.44 -2.10
N PHE A 286 50.05 -22.32 -2.51
CA PHE A 286 50.08 -23.72 -2.07
C PHE A 286 50.20 -23.87 -0.56
N SER A 287 50.94 -22.97 0.10
CA SER A 287 51.10 -22.98 1.55
C SER A 287 49.87 -22.44 2.30
N SER A 288 49.12 -21.51 1.69
CA SER A 288 47.93 -20.90 2.30
C SER A 288 46.71 -21.83 2.34
N ILE A 289 46.58 -22.75 1.37
CA ILE A 289 45.42 -23.63 1.23
C ILE A 289 45.27 -24.59 2.43
N PRO A 290 46.32 -25.33 2.87
CA PRO A 290 46.23 -26.19 4.05
C PRO A 290 46.10 -25.41 5.37
N ALA A 291 46.70 -24.21 5.43
CA ALA A 291 46.66 -23.36 6.63
C ALA A 291 45.25 -22.86 6.98
N SER A 292 44.32 -22.88 6.02
CA SER A 292 42.91 -22.55 6.22
C SER A 292 42.11 -23.61 7.03
N GLY A 293 42.76 -24.70 7.46
CA GLY A 293 42.20 -25.71 8.36
C GLY A 293 41.29 -26.77 7.70
N SER A 294 40.76 -26.48 6.51
CA SER A 294 39.86 -27.39 5.76
C SER A 294 40.20 -27.54 4.29
N GLY A 295 41.19 -26.80 3.78
CA GLY A 295 41.56 -26.82 2.37
C GLY A 295 42.55 -27.92 1.99
N GLN A 296 42.32 -28.60 0.87
CA GLN A 296 43.23 -29.62 0.32
C GLN A 296 43.37 -29.51 -1.19
N ILE A 297 44.60 -29.53 -1.70
CA ILE A 297 44.86 -29.63 -3.13
C ILE A 297 44.52 -31.06 -3.59
N LYS A 298 43.67 -31.21 -4.61
CA LYS A 298 43.22 -32.52 -5.13
C LYS A 298 44.00 -32.92 -6.38
N THR A 299 44.03 -32.04 -7.37
CA THR A 299 44.61 -32.34 -8.68
C THR A 299 45.45 -31.18 -9.19
N VAL A 300 46.59 -31.49 -9.81
CA VAL A 300 47.45 -30.52 -10.48
C VAL A 300 47.65 -30.98 -11.92
N ARG A 301 47.33 -30.14 -12.89
CA ARG A 301 47.51 -30.35 -14.32
C ARG A 301 48.57 -29.40 -14.82
N ILE A 302 49.60 -29.95 -15.44
CA ILE A 302 50.70 -29.23 -16.04
C ILE A 302 50.62 -29.46 -17.54
N SER A 303 50.39 -28.40 -18.30
CA SER A 303 50.29 -28.44 -19.74
C SER A 303 51.43 -27.62 -20.35
N VAL A 304 52.28 -28.24 -21.18
CA VAL A 304 53.37 -27.54 -21.87
C VAL A 304 53.01 -27.37 -23.33
N ALA A 305 53.15 -26.14 -23.85
CA ALA A 305 52.89 -25.80 -25.24
C ALA A 305 53.88 -26.51 -26.16
N CYS A 306 53.36 -27.14 -27.22
CA CYS A 306 54.08 -27.92 -28.20
C CYS A 306 53.63 -27.50 -29.61
N PRO A 307 54.53 -27.27 -30.58
CA PRO A 307 54.15 -26.99 -31.97
C PRO A 307 53.36 -28.14 -32.60
N GLU A 308 52.37 -27.84 -33.43
CA GLU A 308 51.60 -28.87 -34.16
C GLU A 308 52.49 -29.74 -35.05
N LYS A 309 53.51 -29.14 -35.69
CA LYS A 309 54.51 -29.85 -36.50
C LYS A 309 55.83 -30.04 -35.74
N ALA A 310 55.77 -30.48 -34.48
CA ALA A 310 56.96 -30.72 -33.68
C ALA A 310 57.88 -31.78 -34.30
N SER A 311 59.16 -31.43 -34.46
CA SER A 311 60.22 -32.38 -34.81
C SER A 311 60.57 -33.29 -33.62
N ALA A 312 61.37 -34.34 -33.84
CA ALA A 312 61.84 -35.21 -32.76
C ALA A 312 62.60 -34.41 -31.68
N ALA A 313 63.40 -33.42 -32.08
CA ALA A 313 64.13 -32.55 -31.16
C ALA A 313 63.20 -31.64 -30.35
N ASP A 314 62.12 -31.14 -30.96
CA ASP A 314 61.11 -30.33 -30.26
C ASP A 314 60.35 -31.15 -29.21
N MET A 315 60.03 -32.41 -29.55
CA MET A 315 59.40 -33.34 -28.60
C MET A 315 60.32 -33.68 -27.43
N ASP A 316 61.62 -33.83 -27.65
CA ASP A 316 62.59 -34.08 -26.58
C ASP A 316 62.76 -32.85 -25.67
N LEU A 317 62.71 -31.64 -26.24
CA LEU A 317 62.68 -30.39 -25.47
C LEU A 317 61.39 -30.25 -24.65
N VAL A 318 60.23 -30.56 -25.24
CA VAL A 318 58.93 -30.54 -24.54
C VAL A 318 58.90 -31.55 -23.39
N ARG A 319 59.38 -32.77 -23.60
CA ARG A 319 59.50 -33.78 -22.52
C ARG A 319 60.44 -33.31 -21.40
N SER A 320 61.56 -32.70 -21.76
CA SER A 320 62.52 -32.14 -20.80
C SER A 320 61.90 -31.01 -19.98
N ARG A 321 61.15 -30.11 -20.64
CA ARG A 321 60.36 -29.04 -20.00
C ARG A 321 59.30 -29.60 -19.07
N MET A 322 58.56 -30.62 -19.48
CA MET A 322 57.55 -31.28 -18.64
C MET A 322 58.14 -31.91 -17.40
N LYS A 323 59.28 -32.60 -17.53
CA LYS A 323 59.97 -33.21 -16.40
C LYS A 323 60.43 -32.14 -15.41
N SER A 324 61.10 -31.09 -15.91
CA SER A 324 61.57 -29.97 -15.08
C SER A 324 60.41 -29.25 -14.38
N ALA A 325 59.34 -28.96 -15.09
CA ALA A 325 58.12 -28.37 -14.56
C ALA A 325 57.48 -29.21 -13.45
N ARG A 326 57.35 -30.52 -13.69
CA ARG A 326 56.77 -31.45 -12.72
C ARG A 326 57.62 -31.50 -11.45
N GLU A 327 58.93 -31.59 -11.57
CA GLU A 327 59.84 -31.61 -10.41
C GLU A 327 59.77 -30.31 -9.62
N LEU A 328 59.75 -29.16 -10.31
CA LEU A 328 59.61 -27.85 -9.70
C LEU A 328 58.28 -27.70 -8.94
N VAL A 329 57.15 -28.01 -9.57
CA VAL A 329 55.83 -27.98 -8.92
C VAL A 329 55.77 -28.95 -7.75
N TYR A 330 56.28 -30.18 -7.94
CA TYR A 330 56.33 -31.18 -6.87
C TYR A 330 57.10 -30.64 -5.66
N SER A 331 58.23 -29.97 -5.87
CA SER A 331 59.06 -29.40 -4.80
C SER A 331 58.38 -28.29 -3.98
N MET A 332 57.43 -27.57 -4.57
CA MET A 332 56.70 -26.46 -3.91
C MET A 332 55.43 -26.93 -3.18
N LEU A 333 55.00 -28.18 -3.37
CA LEU A 333 53.80 -28.71 -2.70
C LEU A 333 54.08 -28.96 -1.22
N PRO A 334 53.11 -28.64 -0.34
CA PRO A 334 53.25 -28.88 1.11
C PRO A 334 53.47 -30.36 1.40
N GLU A 335 54.38 -30.67 2.34
CA GLU A 335 54.68 -32.04 2.74
C GLU A 335 53.45 -32.76 3.30
N SER A 336 52.58 -32.01 3.98
CA SER A 336 51.27 -32.45 4.47
C SER A 336 50.32 -32.72 3.30
N GLY A 337 50.25 -33.98 2.87
CA GLY A 337 49.30 -34.44 1.86
C GLY A 337 49.85 -34.54 0.44
N ARG A 338 51.14 -34.29 0.22
CA ARG A 338 51.83 -34.42 -1.09
C ARG A 338 51.53 -35.74 -1.82
N ASN A 339 51.45 -36.85 -1.07
CA ASN A 339 51.18 -38.19 -1.60
C ASN A 339 49.72 -38.41 -2.05
N ARG A 340 48.81 -37.48 -1.74
CA ARG A 340 47.38 -37.56 -2.08
C ARG A 340 47.01 -36.67 -3.27
N ILE A 341 47.96 -35.92 -3.80
CA ILE A 341 47.75 -34.99 -4.92
C ILE A 341 47.98 -35.73 -6.23
N TYR A 342 46.98 -35.72 -7.11
CA TYR A 342 47.10 -36.31 -8.43
C TYR A 342 47.69 -35.30 -9.43
N ILE A 343 48.92 -35.56 -9.89
CA ILE A 343 49.64 -34.69 -10.84
C ILE A 343 49.55 -35.29 -12.24
N GLN A 344 48.96 -34.55 -13.19
CA GLN A 344 48.90 -34.90 -14.60
C GLN A 344 49.79 -33.96 -15.41
N THR A 345 50.59 -34.51 -16.32
CA THR A 345 51.35 -33.75 -17.32
C THR A 345 50.79 -34.04 -18.70
N LYS A 346 50.47 -33.00 -19.48
CA LYS A 346 49.89 -33.14 -20.82
C LYS A 346 50.59 -32.22 -21.83
N GLU A 347 50.73 -32.69 -23.07
CA GLU A 347 51.19 -31.87 -24.18
C GLU A 347 50.02 -31.05 -24.73
N ASN A 348 50.20 -29.74 -24.85
CA ASN A 348 49.21 -28.86 -25.45
C ASN A 348 49.68 -28.46 -26.85
N ARG A 349 49.11 -29.07 -27.89
CA ARG A 349 49.49 -28.80 -29.28
C ARG A 349 48.86 -27.48 -29.75
N LEU A 350 49.69 -26.57 -30.24
CA LEU A 350 49.30 -25.24 -30.71
C LEU A 350 49.77 -25.01 -32.15
N PRO A 351 49.06 -24.17 -32.93
CA PRO A 351 49.48 -23.82 -34.29
C PRO A 351 50.90 -23.27 -34.35
N ASP A 352 51.61 -23.59 -35.44
CA ASP A 352 52.96 -23.11 -35.66
C ASP A 352 52.97 -21.56 -35.72
N GLY A 353 53.77 -20.92 -34.84
CA GLY A 353 53.84 -19.46 -34.72
C GLY A 353 52.98 -18.84 -33.61
N ASP A 354 52.27 -19.65 -32.79
CA ASP A 354 51.53 -19.15 -31.63
C ASP A 354 52.48 -18.48 -30.61
N PRO A 355 52.20 -17.24 -30.14
CA PRO A 355 53.02 -16.52 -29.16
C PRO A 355 53.12 -17.23 -27.79
N SER A 356 52.27 -18.23 -27.55
CA SER A 356 52.23 -19.07 -26.36
C SER A 356 53.16 -20.28 -26.47
N LEU A 357 53.83 -20.49 -27.62
CA LEU A 357 54.87 -21.51 -27.74
C LEU A 357 56.01 -21.23 -26.74
N GLY A 358 56.46 -22.29 -26.06
CA GLY A 358 57.43 -22.16 -24.97
C GLY A 358 56.83 -21.70 -23.63
N THR A 359 55.49 -21.74 -23.48
CA THR A 359 54.83 -21.54 -22.19
C THR A 359 54.36 -22.86 -21.56
N MET A 360 54.19 -22.82 -20.24
CA MET A 360 53.57 -23.85 -19.41
C MET A 360 52.31 -23.26 -18.77
N ALA A 361 51.17 -23.91 -18.95
CA ALA A 361 49.96 -23.67 -18.18
C ALA A 361 49.89 -24.66 -17.01
N LEU A 362 49.76 -24.14 -15.80
CA LEU A 362 49.56 -24.89 -14.57
C LEU A 362 48.14 -24.65 -14.07
N GLU A 363 47.31 -25.68 -14.05
CA GLU A 363 45.98 -25.63 -13.47
C GLU A 363 45.89 -26.57 -12.27
N TYR A 364 45.44 -26.12 -11.11
CA TYR A 364 45.17 -27.02 -10.01
C TYR A 364 43.80 -26.80 -9.41
N THR A 365 43.23 -27.88 -8.92
CA THR A 365 41.96 -27.90 -8.22
C THR A 365 42.21 -28.19 -6.76
N TYR A 366 41.74 -27.30 -5.90
CA TYR A 366 41.79 -27.49 -4.45
C TYR A 366 40.39 -27.33 -3.86
N GLU A 367 40.11 -28.15 -2.86
CA GLU A 367 38.94 -28.00 -2.02
C GLU A 367 39.21 -26.93 -0.98
N SER A 368 38.30 -26.00 -0.77
CA SER A 368 38.36 -25.02 0.32
C SER A 368 36.97 -24.70 0.83
N LEU A 369 36.88 -24.34 2.11
CA LEU A 369 35.63 -23.90 2.70
C LEU A 369 35.38 -22.43 2.36
N ARG A 370 34.55 -22.18 1.34
CA ARG A 370 34.23 -20.83 0.85
C ARG A 370 32.75 -20.67 0.53
N ALA A 371 32.29 -19.43 0.48
CA ALA A 371 30.96 -19.09 -0.03
C ALA A 371 30.92 -19.15 -1.57
N LEU A 372 29.72 -19.20 -2.14
CA LEU A 372 29.54 -19.10 -3.58
C LEU A 372 29.97 -17.72 -4.07
N THR A 373 30.59 -17.69 -5.24
CA THR A 373 30.77 -16.42 -5.94
C THR A 373 29.43 -15.98 -6.54
N PRO A 374 29.23 -14.67 -6.76
CA PRO A 374 28.08 -14.14 -7.48
C PRO A 374 27.75 -14.89 -8.78
N ASP A 375 28.76 -15.20 -9.59
CA ASP A 375 28.60 -15.93 -10.84
C ASP A 375 28.14 -17.38 -10.64
N GLU A 376 28.61 -18.06 -9.59
CA GLU A 376 28.15 -19.41 -9.24
C GLU A 376 26.71 -19.41 -8.77
N ILE A 377 26.27 -18.40 -8.01
CA ILE A 377 24.88 -18.24 -7.58
C ILE A 377 23.99 -18.04 -8.81
N MET A 378 24.39 -17.16 -9.74
CA MET A 378 23.64 -16.95 -10.97
C MET A 378 23.61 -18.18 -11.87
N ALA A 379 24.71 -18.91 -12.01
CA ALA A 379 24.76 -20.15 -12.78
C ALA A 379 23.80 -21.20 -12.18
N LYS A 380 23.79 -21.33 -10.85
CA LYS A 380 22.86 -22.20 -10.12
C LYS A 380 21.40 -21.78 -10.34
N TYR A 381 21.09 -20.48 -10.26
CA TYR A 381 19.75 -19.95 -10.55
C TYR A 381 19.31 -20.21 -11.99
N ARG A 382 20.15 -19.89 -12.98
CA ARG A 382 19.86 -20.11 -14.41
C ARG A 382 19.65 -21.59 -14.75
N ALA A 383 20.40 -22.49 -14.12
CA ALA A 383 20.24 -23.93 -14.33
C ALA A 383 18.85 -24.43 -13.88
N GLU A 384 18.32 -23.89 -12.79
CA GLU A 384 16.97 -24.19 -12.30
C GLU A 384 15.89 -23.52 -13.16
N THR A 385 16.04 -22.25 -13.52
CA THR A 385 15.09 -21.58 -14.43
C THR A 385 15.02 -22.28 -15.79
N GLY A 386 16.14 -22.84 -16.27
CA GLY A 386 16.21 -23.58 -17.53
C GLY A 386 15.69 -25.02 -17.47
N ASN A 387 15.52 -25.60 -16.27
CA ASN A 387 15.04 -26.97 -16.10
C ASN A 387 14.18 -27.12 -14.82
N PRO A 388 12.85 -27.28 -14.97
CA PRO A 388 11.91 -27.42 -13.85
C PRO A 388 12.17 -28.61 -12.90
N ASP A 389 12.89 -29.64 -13.36
CA ASP A 389 13.20 -30.83 -12.55
C ASP A 389 14.34 -30.56 -11.54
N ILE A 390 15.10 -29.49 -11.74
CA ILE A 390 16.21 -29.11 -10.86
C ILE A 390 15.69 -28.13 -9.81
N ARG A 391 15.56 -28.57 -8.56
CA ARG A 391 15.19 -27.70 -7.44
C ARG A 391 16.37 -27.49 -6.50
N ASN A 392 17.02 -26.35 -6.58
CA ASN A 392 18.16 -26.05 -5.71
C ASN A 392 17.71 -25.55 -4.33
N THR A 393 18.48 -25.84 -3.29
CA THR A 393 18.29 -25.18 -1.97
C THR A 393 19.20 -23.97 -1.89
N TYR A 394 18.67 -22.83 -1.44
CA TYR A 394 19.45 -21.59 -1.35
C TYR A 394 19.72 -21.21 0.11
N GLY A 395 20.87 -20.60 0.36
CA GLY A 395 21.18 -19.91 1.62
C GLY A 395 20.52 -18.54 1.67
N ASN A 396 20.36 -17.96 2.86
CA ASN A 396 19.85 -16.58 2.99
C ASN A 396 20.77 -15.59 2.26
N ASP A 397 22.08 -15.83 2.23
CA ASP A 397 23.10 -15.06 1.50
C ASP A 397 22.96 -15.16 -0.02
N GLU A 398 22.64 -16.34 -0.51
CA GLU A 398 22.35 -16.54 -1.93
C GLU A 398 21.04 -15.82 -2.32
N PHE A 399 19.99 -15.91 -1.50
CA PHE A 399 18.74 -15.16 -1.71
C PHE A 399 18.94 -13.65 -1.67
N TRP A 400 19.72 -13.16 -0.70
CA TRP A 400 20.07 -11.75 -0.58
C TRP A 400 20.69 -11.21 -1.88
N TYR A 401 21.64 -11.96 -2.45
CA TYR A 401 22.24 -11.60 -3.73
C TYR A 401 21.21 -11.66 -4.87
N LEU A 402 20.38 -12.71 -4.94
CA LEU A 402 19.35 -12.83 -5.98
C LEU A 402 18.32 -11.68 -5.93
N PHE A 403 17.93 -11.21 -4.75
CA PHE A 403 17.04 -10.05 -4.61
C PHE A 403 17.65 -8.78 -5.21
N SER A 404 18.98 -8.64 -5.19
CA SER A 404 19.66 -7.48 -5.76
C SER A 404 19.76 -7.53 -7.30
N VAL A 405 19.91 -8.73 -7.87
CA VAL A 405 20.18 -8.93 -9.30
C VAL A 405 18.90 -9.08 -10.11
N VAL A 406 17.93 -9.84 -9.61
CA VAL A 406 16.64 -10.05 -10.30
C VAL A 406 15.83 -8.76 -10.24
N LYS A 407 15.34 -8.30 -11.39
CA LYS A 407 14.57 -7.05 -11.50
C LYS A 407 13.09 -7.28 -11.82
N ASP A 408 12.74 -8.47 -12.30
CA ASP A 408 11.35 -8.78 -12.62
C ASP A 408 10.52 -8.90 -11.33
N SER A 409 9.39 -8.20 -11.29
CA SER A 409 8.56 -8.09 -10.08
C SER A 409 7.84 -9.39 -9.71
N THR A 410 7.58 -10.26 -10.70
CA THR A 410 6.90 -11.55 -10.49
C THR A 410 7.91 -12.60 -10.05
N GLU A 411 9.09 -12.66 -10.67
CA GLU A 411 10.18 -13.53 -10.22
C GLU A 411 10.64 -13.16 -8.80
N LEU A 412 10.75 -11.87 -8.48
CA LEU A 412 11.11 -11.42 -7.13
C LEU A 412 10.09 -11.87 -6.09
N TYR A 413 8.80 -11.82 -6.42
CA TYR A 413 7.73 -12.29 -5.53
C TYR A 413 7.90 -13.77 -5.16
N ASP A 414 8.15 -14.61 -6.18
CA ASP A 414 8.37 -16.04 -5.98
C ASP A 414 9.64 -16.32 -5.18
N LEU A 415 10.70 -15.53 -5.41
CA LEU A 415 11.94 -15.60 -4.64
C LEU A 415 11.71 -15.22 -3.17
N TYR A 416 10.96 -14.15 -2.87
CA TYR A 416 10.60 -13.78 -1.49
C TYR A 416 9.79 -14.89 -0.82
N SER A 417 8.79 -15.44 -1.51
CA SER A 417 7.96 -16.55 -1.01
C SER A 417 8.80 -17.80 -0.71
N ARG A 418 9.75 -18.13 -1.58
CA ARG A 418 10.65 -19.27 -1.39
C ARG A 418 11.60 -19.04 -0.22
N ALA A 419 12.25 -17.88 -0.14
CA ALA A 419 13.13 -17.52 0.96
C ALA A 419 12.39 -17.54 2.31
N TYR A 420 11.14 -17.05 2.34
CA TYR A 420 10.26 -17.15 3.51
C TYR A 420 10.04 -18.61 3.94
N LYS A 421 9.65 -19.49 3.01
CA LYS A 421 9.39 -20.91 3.31
C LYS A 421 10.64 -21.66 3.76
N GLU A 422 11.77 -21.42 3.09
CA GLU A 422 13.05 -22.09 3.43
C GLU A 422 13.58 -21.63 4.79
N SER A 423 13.49 -20.33 5.11
CA SER A 423 13.90 -19.82 6.43
C SER A 423 12.98 -20.33 7.55
N MET A 424 11.66 -20.32 7.32
CA MET A 424 10.69 -20.94 8.23
C MET A 424 11.00 -22.40 8.54
N ALA A 425 11.35 -23.19 7.52
CA ALA A 425 11.66 -24.61 7.69
C ALA A 425 12.99 -24.86 8.42
N LYS A 426 14.01 -24.02 8.20
CA LYS A 426 15.35 -24.18 8.79
C LYS A 426 15.43 -23.68 10.23
N GLU A 427 14.84 -22.51 10.51
CA GLU A 427 15.04 -21.77 11.76
C GLU A 427 13.78 -21.71 12.63
N GLY A 428 12.63 -22.15 12.12
CA GLY A 428 11.33 -22.06 12.80
C GLY A 428 10.74 -20.64 12.80
N ARG A 429 11.36 -19.71 12.09
CA ARG A 429 10.98 -18.29 11.98
C ARG A 429 11.38 -17.77 10.60
N PRO A 430 10.63 -16.83 9.99
CA PRO A 430 10.98 -16.39 8.66
C PRO A 430 12.11 -15.35 8.72
N TRP A 431 12.94 -15.33 7.69
CA TRP A 431 13.93 -14.29 7.52
C TRP A 431 13.24 -12.96 7.27
N LEU A 432 13.50 -11.97 8.13
CA LEU A 432 12.82 -10.68 8.17
C LEU A 432 12.83 -9.96 6.82
N LEU A 433 13.97 -9.93 6.12
CA LEU A 433 14.08 -9.28 4.81
C LEU A 433 13.13 -9.92 3.78
N ALA A 434 13.06 -11.24 3.73
CA ALA A 434 12.17 -11.96 2.82
C ALA A 434 10.70 -11.74 3.20
N ALA A 435 10.36 -11.80 4.48
CA ALA A 435 8.99 -11.64 4.97
C ALA A 435 8.45 -10.22 4.74
N ALA A 436 9.24 -9.19 5.02
CA ALA A 436 8.86 -7.79 4.82
C ALA A 436 8.71 -7.48 3.33
N ASN A 437 9.65 -7.92 2.49
CA ASN A 437 9.52 -7.75 1.04
C ASN A 437 8.30 -8.50 0.48
N LEU A 438 8.03 -9.73 0.94
CA LEU A 438 6.84 -10.49 0.55
C LEU A 438 5.56 -9.73 0.92
N ALA A 439 5.44 -9.27 2.18
CA ALA A 439 4.27 -8.54 2.65
C ALA A 439 4.07 -7.19 1.95
N ALA A 440 5.14 -6.46 1.65
CA ALA A 440 5.08 -5.23 0.86
C ALA A 440 4.59 -5.53 -0.57
N SER A 441 5.08 -6.62 -1.16
CA SER A 441 4.67 -7.08 -2.50
C SER A 441 3.21 -7.56 -2.54
N ASP A 442 2.73 -8.22 -1.48
CA ASP A 442 1.33 -8.60 -1.29
C ASP A 442 0.44 -7.35 -1.22
N LEU A 443 0.81 -6.37 -0.39
CA LEU A 443 0.07 -5.11 -0.25
C LEU A 443 -0.02 -4.32 -1.56
N GLN A 444 1.04 -4.31 -2.37
CA GLN A 444 1.06 -3.68 -3.69
C GLN A 444 0.13 -4.40 -4.69
N ARG A 445 -0.02 -5.72 -4.56
CA ARG A 445 -0.96 -6.53 -5.36
C ARG A 445 -2.39 -6.54 -4.81
N GLY A 446 -2.67 -5.77 -3.75
CA GLY A 446 -3.98 -5.75 -3.10
C GLY A 446 -4.28 -6.97 -2.23
N ILE A 447 -3.30 -7.85 -1.99
CA ILE A 447 -3.44 -9.02 -1.13
C ILE A 447 -3.13 -8.59 0.30
N ALA A 448 -4.05 -8.89 1.23
CA ALA A 448 -3.89 -8.58 2.63
C ALA A 448 -3.81 -9.86 3.47
N ASP A 449 -2.61 -10.43 3.56
CA ASP A 449 -2.34 -11.62 4.38
C ASP A 449 -1.68 -11.25 5.73
N THR A 450 -2.39 -11.51 6.82
CA THR A 450 -1.89 -11.26 8.18
C THR A 450 -0.91 -12.31 8.68
N SER A 451 -0.81 -13.45 8.01
CA SER A 451 -0.02 -14.60 8.46
C SER A 451 1.47 -14.42 8.21
N VAL A 452 1.87 -13.69 7.15
CA VAL A 452 3.26 -13.53 6.70
C VAL A 452 4.15 -12.95 7.80
N LEU A 453 3.79 -11.80 8.37
CA LEU A 453 4.60 -11.10 9.38
C LEU A 453 4.23 -11.48 10.83
N SER A 454 3.15 -12.25 11.03
CA SER A 454 2.74 -12.68 12.37
C SER A 454 3.84 -13.36 13.20
N PRO A 455 4.74 -14.22 12.64
CA PRO A 455 5.80 -14.86 13.42
C PRO A 455 6.91 -13.89 13.85
N LEU A 456 6.90 -12.65 13.35
CA LEU A 456 7.89 -11.63 13.64
C LEU A 456 7.40 -10.62 14.70
N ILE A 457 6.12 -10.69 15.07
CA ILE A 457 5.45 -9.72 15.94
C ILE A 457 5.04 -10.38 17.27
N ASP A 458 5.38 -9.74 18.38
CA ASP A 458 5.02 -10.15 19.74
C ASP A 458 4.55 -8.93 20.53
N ASP A 459 3.25 -8.90 20.86
CA ASP A 459 2.61 -7.80 21.58
C ASP A 459 3.20 -7.50 22.97
N ARG A 460 3.93 -8.46 23.55
CA ARG A 460 4.50 -8.32 24.89
C ARG A 460 5.85 -7.61 24.89
N LYS A 461 6.45 -7.42 23.72
CA LYS A 461 7.79 -6.85 23.56
C LYS A 461 7.71 -5.44 22.96
N PRO A 462 8.67 -4.55 23.27
CA PRO A 462 8.77 -3.25 22.61
C PRO A 462 9.21 -3.42 21.14
N ALA A 463 9.19 -2.33 20.37
CA ALA A 463 9.79 -2.29 19.04
C ALA A 463 11.29 -2.60 19.05
N CYS A 464 11.76 -3.19 17.96
CA CYS A 464 13.16 -3.54 17.68
C CYS A 464 13.82 -4.29 18.85
N TYR A 465 13.10 -5.22 19.47
CA TYR A 465 13.60 -6.01 20.58
C TYR A 465 14.61 -7.05 20.10
N THR A 466 15.88 -6.89 20.45
CA THR A 466 16.93 -7.84 20.13
C THR A 466 16.85 -9.05 21.05
N GLN A 467 16.63 -10.23 20.46
CA GLN A 467 16.69 -11.51 21.15
C GLN A 467 18.10 -12.09 21.00
N TYR A 468 18.71 -12.51 22.10
CA TYR A 468 20.04 -13.11 22.11
C TYR A 468 19.97 -14.63 22.22
N ARG A 469 20.96 -15.31 21.64
CA ARG A 469 21.23 -16.73 21.87
C ARG A 469 21.91 -16.91 23.23
N PRO A 470 21.95 -18.14 23.79
CA PRO A 470 22.66 -18.43 25.03
C PRO A 470 24.16 -18.10 25.00
N ASP A 471 24.76 -18.05 23.81
CA ASP A 471 26.16 -17.67 23.57
C ASP A 471 26.39 -16.14 23.53
N GLY A 472 25.34 -15.33 23.74
CA GLY A 472 25.41 -13.87 23.69
C GLY A 472 25.37 -13.27 22.29
N SER A 473 25.35 -14.09 21.22
CA SER A 473 25.15 -13.59 19.85
C SER A 473 23.70 -13.15 19.65
N VAL A 474 23.49 -12.11 18.84
CA VAL A 474 22.12 -11.71 18.45
C VAL A 474 21.51 -12.88 17.68
N ARG A 475 20.39 -13.38 18.20
CA ARG A 475 19.58 -14.39 17.55
C ARG A 475 18.76 -13.74 16.45
N ASP A 476 17.92 -12.78 16.81
CA ASP A 476 16.94 -12.15 15.92
C ASP A 476 16.46 -10.80 16.47
N ILE A 477 15.80 -10.01 15.61
CA ILE A 477 15.04 -8.82 15.99
C ILE A 477 13.55 -9.20 16.04
N VAL A 478 12.87 -8.88 17.14
CA VAL A 478 11.42 -9.02 17.32
C VAL A 478 10.79 -7.64 17.22
N ASN A 479 9.61 -7.54 16.60
CA ASN A 479 8.93 -6.27 16.34
C ASN A 479 9.83 -5.26 15.60
N ALA A 480 10.53 -5.72 14.56
CA ALA A 480 11.22 -4.81 13.64
C ALA A 480 10.21 -3.77 13.11
N GLU A 481 10.66 -2.53 12.98
CA GLU A 481 9.80 -1.39 12.66
C GLU A 481 9.04 -1.60 11.36
N GLU A 482 9.74 -2.07 10.34
CA GLU A 482 9.24 -2.40 9.00
C GLU A 482 8.15 -3.48 9.07
N ALA A 483 8.39 -4.54 9.85
CA ALA A 483 7.43 -5.63 10.01
C ALA A 483 6.16 -5.15 10.74
N VAL A 484 6.30 -4.34 11.79
CA VAL A 484 5.15 -3.80 12.52
C VAL A 484 4.35 -2.84 11.63
N ALA A 485 5.02 -1.95 10.90
CA ALA A 485 4.39 -0.99 10.00
C ALA A 485 3.64 -1.67 8.84
N LEU A 486 4.27 -2.64 8.16
CA LEU A 486 3.62 -3.40 7.10
C LEU A 486 2.42 -4.20 7.62
N GLN A 487 2.52 -4.82 8.80
CA GLN A 487 1.40 -5.52 9.41
C GLN A 487 0.24 -4.55 9.76
N ILE A 488 0.54 -3.34 10.24
CA ILE A 488 -0.48 -2.30 10.46
C ILE A 488 -1.21 -1.99 9.15
N MET A 489 -0.48 -1.80 8.05
CA MET A 489 -1.06 -1.54 6.73
C MET A 489 -1.95 -2.69 6.26
N THR A 490 -1.53 -3.94 6.47
CA THR A 490 -2.36 -5.13 6.20
C THR A 490 -3.67 -5.10 6.99
N PHE A 491 -3.62 -4.76 8.28
CA PHE A 491 -4.84 -4.62 9.09
C PHE A 491 -5.73 -3.45 8.65
N LEU A 492 -5.15 -2.34 8.17
CA LEU A 492 -5.93 -1.23 7.59
C LEU A 492 -6.67 -1.66 6.31
N ARG A 493 -6.01 -2.44 5.44
CA ARG A 493 -6.63 -3.02 4.24
C ARG A 493 -7.77 -3.99 4.58
N LEU A 494 -7.60 -4.81 5.63
CA LEU A 494 -8.65 -5.69 6.14
C LEU A 494 -9.72 -4.98 6.99
N HIS A 495 -9.63 -3.65 7.13
CA HIS A 495 -10.53 -2.84 7.95
C HIS A 495 -10.56 -3.24 9.44
N ASN A 496 -9.50 -3.87 9.93
CA ASN A 496 -9.32 -4.19 11.34
C ASN A 496 -8.59 -3.04 12.06
N TYR A 497 -9.27 -1.91 12.19
CA TYR A 497 -8.71 -0.68 12.75
C TYR A 497 -8.31 -0.81 14.22
N LYS A 498 -9.01 -1.66 14.98
CA LYS A 498 -8.67 -1.95 16.37
C LYS A 498 -7.28 -2.57 16.48
N ARG A 499 -7.02 -3.61 15.69
CA ARG A 499 -5.71 -4.27 15.71
C ARG A 499 -4.59 -3.37 15.17
N ALA A 500 -4.87 -2.57 14.14
CA ALA A 500 -3.94 -1.55 13.66
C ALA A 500 -3.59 -0.54 14.77
N THR A 501 -4.59 -0.10 15.55
CA THR A 501 -4.39 0.82 16.69
C THR A 501 -3.60 0.17 17.82
N ASP A 502 -3.80 -1.11 18.09
CA ASP A 502 -3.03 -1.82 19.11
C ASP A 502 -1.54 -1.93 18.74
N LEU A 503 -1.23 -2.20 17.47
CA LEU A 503 0.16 -2.27 16.99
C LEU A 503 0.88 -0.91 17.00
N LEU A 504 0.15 0.21 16.95
CA LEU A 504 0.77 1.54 17.14
C LEU A 504 1.44 1.72 18.51
N LYS A 505 1.03 0.95 19.52
CA LYS A 505 1.68 0.96 20.84
C LYS A 505 3.10 0.39 20.79
N ILE A 506 3.36 -0.48 19.82
CA ILE A 506 4.66 -1.10 19.57
C ILE A 506 5.46 -0.19 18.63
N LEU A 507 4.85 0.31 17.55
CA LEU A 507 5.53 1.13 16.54
C LEU A 507 6.17 2.39 17.18
N PRO A 508 7.47 2.67 16.93
CA PRO A 508 8.15 3.85 17.44
C PRO A 508 7.47 5.16 17.01
N ASP A 509 7.49 6.17 17.88
CA ASP A 509 6.99 7.52 17.56
C ASP A 509 8.10 8.36 16.94
N THR A 510 8.46 8.00 15.70
CA THR A 510 9.50 8.65 14.89
C THR A 510 8.89 9.53 13.82
N GLN A 511 9.69 10.43 13.24
CA GLN A 511 9.26 11.25 12.11
C GLN A 511 8.87 10.39 10.90
N ASP A 512 9.54 9.26 10.69
CA ASP A 512 9.25 8.35 9.57
C ASP A 512 7.89 7.65 9.76
N ASN A 513 7.58 7.23 10.98
CA ASN A 513 6.29 6.61 11.32
C ASN A 513 5.11 7.56 11.42
N SER A 514 5.38 8.85 11.40
CA SER A 514 4.39 9.85 11.75
C SER A 514 3.24 9.97 10.73
N LEU A 515 3.46 9.60 9.46
CA LEU A 515 2.41 9.51 8.45
C LEU A 515 1.50 8.29 8.67
N LEU A 516 2.09 7.10 8.84
CA LEU A 516 1.33 5.88 9.10
C LEU A 516 0.51 5.99 10.40
N ARG A 517 1.11 6.54 11.47
CA ARG A 517 0.40 6.87 12.71
C ARG A 517 -0.80 7.76 12.44
N ALA A 518 -0.64 8.84 11.68
CA ALA A 518 -1.73 9.74 11.32
C ALA A 518 -2.84 9.01 10.56
N ILE A 519 -2.51 8.16 9.58
CA ILE A 519 -3.49 7.36 8.82
C ILE A 519 -4.30 6.45 9.76
N VAL A 520 -3.64 5.67 10.61
CA VAL A 520 -4.33 4.78 11.57
C VAL A 520 -5.24 5.57 12.51
N LEU A 521 -4.75 6.69 13.05
CA LEU A 521 -5.53 7.54 13.95
C LEU A 521 -6.71 8.22 13.25
N CYS A 522 -6.61 8.52 11.95
CA CYS A 522 -7.72 9.00 11.13
C CYS A 522 -8.84 7.97 11.01
N HIS A 523 -8.53 6.67 11.03
CA HIS A 523 -9.53 5.59 11.03
C HIS A 523 -10.10 5.23 12.41
N GLY A 524 -9.50 5.75 13.49
CA GLY A 524 -9.44 5.10 14.82
C GLY A 524 -10.74 4.62 15.48
N ASP A 525 -10.56 3.67 16.41
CA ASP A 525 -11.56 3.07 17.32
C ASP A 525 -12.13 4.10 18.34
N ASP A 526 -13.40 3.94 18.71
CA ASP A 526 -14.11 4.69 19.76
C ASP A 526 -13.60 4.36 21.18
N SER A 527 -12.87 3.26 21.37
CA SER A 527 -12.32 2.78 22.65
C SER A 527 -11.08 3.54 23.15
N ARG A 528 -10.99 4.83 22.87
CA ARG A 528 -9.84 5.67 23.25
C ARG A 528 -9.75 5.81 24.77
N PRO A 529 -8.62 5.47 25.42
CA PRO A 529 -8.35 5.86 26.80
C PRO A 529 -8.45 7.38 26.93
N SER A 530 -9.02 7.88 28.02
CA SER A 530 -9.22 9.32 28.24
C SER A 530 -7.94 10.17 28.21
N SER A 531 -6.76 9.54 28.29
CA SER A 531 -5.46 10.18 28.11
C SER A 531 -5.14 10.57 26.66
N TYR A 532 -5.83 9.98 25.67
CA TYR A 532 -5.72 10.31 24.23
C TYR A 532 -6.87 11.20 23.73
N ALA A 533 -7.64 11.81 24.63
CA ALA A 533 -8.76 12.70 24.30
C ALA A 533 -8.37 14.01 23.58
N GLY A 534 -7.07 14.22 23.30
CA GLY A 534 -6.52 15.36 22.55
C GLY A 534 -6.43 15.16 21.02
N TYR A 535 -6.37 13.92 20.52
CA TYR A 535 -6.26 13.65 19.08
C TYR A 535 -7.66 13.57 18.44
N ARG A 536 -8.32 14.73 18.34
CA ARG A 536 -9.31 14.96 17.26
C ARG A 536 -8.61 14.72 15.92
N ILE A 537 -9.32 14.41 14.84
CA ILE A 537 -8.73 14.57 13.50
C ILE A 537 -8.31 16.04 13.39
N ASP A 538 -7.05 16.30 13.67
CA ASP A 538 -6.46 17.63 13.75
C ASP A 538 -6.21 18.13 12.33
N THR A 539 -6.26 19.45 12.12
CA THR A 539 -5.90 20.05 10.82
C THR A 539 -4.55 19.52 10.37
N ASP A 540 -3.63 19.38 11.31
CA ASP A 540 -2.24 19.06 11.05
C ASP A 540 -2.07 17.62 10.58
N MET A 541 -2.86 16.68 11.12
CA MET A 541 -2.88 15.28 10.65
C MET A 541 -3.47 15.18 9.24
N MET A 542 -4.60 15.86 8.99
CA MET A 542 -5.23 15.88 7.67
C MET A 542 -4.31 16.52 6.62
N ASP A 543 -3.70 17.65 6.97
CA ASP A 543 -2.80 18.38 6.08
C ASP A 543 -1.57 17.51 5.78
N LYS A 544 -1.04 16.78 6.76
CA LYS A 544 0.06 15.82 6.55
C LYS A 544 -0.31 14.67 5.61
N ILE A 545 -1.44 14.00 5.85
CA ILE A 545 -1.89 12.88 5.01
C ILE A 545 -2.23 13.36 3.59
N SER A 546 -2.78 14.57 3.46
CA SER A 546 -3.11 15.21 2.18
C SER A 546 -1.87 15.67 1.42
N GLN A 547 -0.81 16.09 2.11
CA GLN A 547 0.47 16.50 1.50
C GLN A 547 1.26 15.30 0.99
N ALA A 548 1.15 14.14 1.64
CA ALA A 548 1.84 12.93 1.23
C ALA A 548 1.38 12.42 -0.14
N TYR A 549 0.06 12.38 -0.37
CA TYR A 549 -0.51 11.95 -1.65
C TYR A 549 -1.69 12.86 -2.06
N PRO A 550 -1.69 13.44 -3.28
CA PRO A 550 -2.79 14.27 -3.75
C PRO A 550 -4.15 13.57 -3.71
N VAL A 551 -4.17 12.26 -3.98
CA VAL A 551 -5.38 11.41 -3.91
C VAL A 551 -5.96 11.38 -2.49
N ASN A 552 -5.13 11.41 -1.45
CA ASN A 552 -5.63 11.44 -0.07
C ASN A 552 -6.41 12.73 0.22
N ARG A 553 -6.01 13.85 -0.39
CA ARG A 553 -6.76 15.11 -0.30
C ARG A 553 -8.14 14.98 -0.92
N VAL A 554 -8.24 14.33 -2.09
CA VAL A 554 -9.51 14.03 -2.76
C VAL A 554 -10.39 13.16 -1.86
N VAL A 555 -9.81 12.10 -1.29
CA VAL A 555 -10.50 11.20 -0.35
C VAL A 555 -11.11 11.97 0.81
N PHE A 556 -10.36 12.89 1.43
CA PHE A 556 -10.90 13.73 2.50
C PHE A 556 -12.01 14.64 2.02
N TYR A 557 -11.86 15.29 0.86
CA TYR A 557 -12.91 16.13 0.29
C TYR A 557 -14.20 15.37 0.03
N LEU A 558 -14.12 14.15 -0.52
CA LEU A 558 -15.29 13.31 -0.74
C LEU A 558 -15.90 12.81 0.57
N ALA A 559 -15.09 12.59 1.61
CA ALA A 559 -15.57 12.25 2.95
C ALA A 559 -16.34 13.40 3.64
N MET A 560 -16.24 14.65 3.14
CA MET A 560 -17.01 15.79 3.66
C MET A 560 -18.46 15.83 3.14
N GLU A 561 -18.80 15.02 2.13
CA GLU A 561 -20.16 14.88 1.58
C GLU A 561 -20.84 16.23 1.24
N SER A 562 -20.12 17.12 0.57
CA SER A 562 -20.60 18.47 0.25
C SER A 562 -20.22 18.90 -1.16
N ARG A 563 -21.18 19.53 -1.85
CA ARG A 563 -21.05 20.00 -3.25
C ARG A 563 -19.82 20.88 -3.47
N ALA A 564 -19.44 21.69 -2.49
CA ALA A 564 -18.26 22.55 -2.59
C ALA A 564 -16.96 21.73 -2.58
N PHE A 565 -16.89 20.71 -1.73
CA PHE A 565 -15.74 19.83 -1.64
C PHE A 565 -15.70 18.82 -2.80
N ASP A 566 -16.84 18.37 -3.32
CA ASP A 566 -16.90 17.54 -4.53
C ASP A 566 -16.29 18.27 -5.74
N ARG A 567 -16.52 19.60 -5.88
CA ARG A 567 -15.88 20.41 -6.94
C ARG A 567 -14.37 20.54 -6.73
N MET A 568 -13.91 20.70 -5.49
CA MET A 568 -12.48 20.75 -5.19
C MET A 568 -11.81 19.39 -5.43
N ALA A 569 -12.50 18.29 -5.11
CA ALA A 569 -12.08 16.93 -5.39
C ALA A 569 -11.94 16.71 -6.91
N GLU A 570 -12.93 17.13 -7.69
CA GLU A 570 -12.90 17.05 -9.15
C GLU A 570 -11.70 17.79 -9.76
N GLN A 571 -11.43 19.02 -9.31
CA GLN A 571 -10.31 19.82 -9.82
C GLN A 571 -8.96 19.09 -9.63
N ILE A 572 -8.79 18.42 -8.50
CA ILE A 572 -7.58 17.65 -8.23
C ILE A 572 -7.57 16.37 -9.08
N LEU A 573 -8.69 15.65 -9.17
CA LEU A 573 -8.80 14.42 -9.96
C LEU A 573 -8.47 14.67 -11.45
N LEU A 574 -8.92 15.79 -12.02
CA LEU A 574 -8.61 16.16 -13.40
C LEU A 574 -7.14 16.49 -13.65
N SER A 575 -6.36 16.76 -12.59
CA SER A 575 -4.91 16.98 -12.68
C SER A 575 -4.09 15.70 -12.50
N LEU A 576 -4.73 14.60 -12.11
CA LEU A 576 -4.09 13.30 -11.87
C LEU A 576 -4.14 12.43 -13.13
N PRO A 577 -3.30 11.38 -13.21
CA PRO A 577 -3.30 10.45 -14.34
C PRO A 577 -4.70 9.83 -14.54
N SER A 578 -5.24 9.97 -15.75
CA SER A 578 -6.61 9.52 -16.09
C SER A 578 -6.74 8.01 -16.23
N ASP A 579 -5.61 7.31 -16.33
CA ASP A 579 -5.48 5.86 -16.44
C ASP A 579 -5.41 5.14 -15.08
N ASP A 580 -5.25 5.87 -13.97
CA ASP A 580 -5.23 5.28 -12.64
C ASP A 580 -6.64 4.78 -12.24
N PRO A 581 -6.82 3.47 -11.95
CA PRO A 581 -8.12 2.90 -11.61
C PRO A 581 -8.77 3.59 -10.39
N LEU A 582 -7.97 4.04 -9.42
CA LEU A 582 -8.48 4.76 -8.27
C LEU A 582 -8.99 6.15 -8.65
N VAL A 583 -8.33 6.84 -9.59
CA VAL A 583 -8.79 8.15 -10.09
C VAL A 583 -10.11 7.99 -10.83
N LEU A 584 -10.24 6.98 -11.70
CA LEU A 584 -11.47 6.64 -12.40
C LEU A 584 -12.61 6.33 -11.42
N TYR A 585 -12.33 5.56 -10.37
CA TYR A 585 -13.29 5.23 -9.32
C TYR A 585 -13.77 6.49 -8.55
N LEU A 586 -12.85 7.34 -8.10
CA LEU A 586 -13.19 8.55 -7.35
C LEU A 586 -13.95 9.57 -8.22
N LEU A 587 -13.61 9.65 -9.52
CA LEU A 587 -14.35 10.49 -10.46
C LEU A 587 -15.76 9.96 -10.71
N THR A 588 -15.95 8.64 -10.75
CA THR A 588 -17.28 7.99 -10.82
C THR A 588 -18.16 8.45 -9.65
N ILE A 589 -17.63 8.46 -8.42
CA ILE A 589 -18.34 8.96 -7.24
C ILE A 589 -18.77 10.42 -7.42
N VAL A 590 -17.86 11.29 -7.89
CA VAL A 590 -18.17 12.71 -8.15
C VAL A 590 -19.30 12.84 -9.17
N ARG A 591 -19.25 12.10 -10.28
CA ARG A 591 -20.28 12.14 -11.33
C ARG A 591 -21.63 11.64 -10.84
N CYS A 592 -21.67 10.58 -10.04
CA CYS A 592 -22.91 10.07 -9.44
C CYS A 592 -23.54 11.07 -8.46
N ARG A 593 -22.71 11.74 -7.66
CA ARG A 593 -23.17 12.82 -6.77
C ARG A 593 -23.71 14.02 -7.54
N GLN A 594 -23.05 14.42 -8.62
CA GLN A 594 -23.50 15.50 -9.50
C GLN A 594 -24.83 15.16 -10.19
N ALA A 595 -24.98 13.93 -10.71
CA ALA A 595 -26.22 13.47 -11.33
C ALA A 595 -27.41 13.57 -10.36
N SER A 596 -27.20 13.14 -9.11
CA SER A 596 -28.22 13.23 -8.05
C SER A 596 -28.65 14.66 -7.77
N VAL A 597 -27.71 15.62 -7.82
CA VAL A 597 -28.00 17.05 -7.67
C VAL A 597 -28.82 17.57 -8.86
N VAL A 598 -28.39 17.27 -10.08
CA VAL A 598 -29.04 17.74 -11.32
C VAL A 598 -30.47 17.20 -11.44
N GLU A 599 -30.68 15.94 -11.03
CA GLU A 599 -32.00 15.32 -10.97
C GLU A 599 -32.91 16.04 -9.97
N SER A 600 -32.41 16.39 -8.78
CA SER A 600 -33.18 17.15 -7.78
C SER A 600 -33.57 18.56 -8.26
N GLU A 601 -32.82 19.12 -9.21
CA GLU A 601 -33.09 20.40 -9.86
C GLU A 601 -34.06 20.25 -11.05
N GLY A 602 -34.53 19.04 -11.35
CA GLY A 602 -35.57 18.75 -12.33
C GLY A 602 -35.07 18.51 -13.76
N ASN A 603 -33.75 18.34 -13.96
CA ASN A 603 -33.17 18.12 -15.28
C ASN A 603 -32.72 16.66 -15.47
N SER A 604 -33.68 15.77 -15.73
CA SER A 604 -33.43 14.33 -15.86
C SER A 604 -32.46 13.97 -16.99
N ILE A 605 -32.52 14.66 -18.14
CA ILE A 605 -31.65 14.37 -19.29
C ILE A 605 -30.17 14.57 -18.94
N SER A 606 -29.85 15.69 -18.28
CA SER A 606 -28.46 15.96 -17.87
C SER A 606 -27.99 15.02 -16.74
N ALA A 607 -28.90 14.58 -15.85
CA ALA A 607 -28.58 13.59 -14.83
C ALA A 607 -28.26 12.21 -15.45
N ASP A 608 -29.02 11.79 -16.46
CA ASP A 608 -28.81 10.51 -17.16
C ASP A 608 -27.51 10.52 -17.97
N ASN A 609 -27.16 11.64 -18.61
CA ASN A 609 -25.86 11.81 -19.28
C ASN A 609 -24.70 11.65 -18.28
N LEU A 610 -24.79 12.24 -17.09
CA LEU A 610 -23.76 12.11 -16.05
C LEU A 610 -23.63 10.68 -15.53
N ARG A 611 -24.75 9.94 -15.42
CA ARG A 611 -24.76 8.52 -15.04
C ARG A 611 -24.14 7.63 -16.12
N SER A 612 -24.36 7.93 -17.41
CA SER A 612 -23.71 7.24 -18.51
C SER A 612 -22.19 7.42 -18.46
N VAL A 613 -21.72 8.67 -18.28
CA VAL A 613 -20.29 8.96 -18.12
C VAL A 613 -19.72 8.26 -16.89
N ALA A 614 -20.47 8.23 -15.78
CA ALA A 614 -20.06 7.50 -14.58
C ALA A 614 -19.91 5.99 -14.85
N ALA A 615 -20.80 5.39 -15.65
CA ALA A 615 -20.72 3.98 -16.01
C ALA A 615 -19.50 3.68 -16.92
N GLU A 616 -19.17 4.56 -17.85
CA GLU A 616 -17.97 4.44 -18.69
C GLU A 616 -16.68 4.51 -17.85
N LEU A 617 -16.58 5.50 -16.95
CA LEU A 617 -15.44 5.63 -16.03
C LEU A 617 -15.29 4.40 -15.14
N LEU A 618 -16.42 3.87 -14.64
CA LEU A 618 -16.42 2.69 -13.80
C LEU A 618 -16.05 1.42 -14.59
N SER A 619 -16.44 1.33 -15.86
CA SER A 619 -16.01 0.22 -16.74
C SER A 619 -14.50 0.24 -16.94
N GLY A 620 -13.94 1.40 -17.29
CA GLY A 620 -12.48 1.55 -17.43
C GLY A 620 -11.72 1.29 -16.12
N CYS A 621 -12.32 1.62 -14.98
CA CYS A 621 -11.78 1.27 -13.66
C CYS A 621 -11.69 -0.25 -13.48
N PHE A 622 -12.74 -0.99 -13.84
CA PHE A 622 -12.76 -2.45 -13.73
C PHE A 622 -11.83 -3.16 -14.70
N GLU A 623 -11.68 -2.64 -15.92
CA GLU A 623 -10.71 -3.14 -16.91
C GLU A 623 -9.26 -2.96 -16.42
N ALA A 624 -8.99 -1.86 -15.72
CA ALA A 624 -7.66 -1.58 -15.16
C ALA A 624 -7.39 -2.38 -13.87
N ASP A 625 -8.39 -2.58 -13.01
CA ASP A 625 -8.25 -3.34 -11.77
C ASP A 625 -9.60 -3.97 -11.32
N GLU A 626 -9.68 -5.30 -11.45
CA GLU A 626 -10.88 -6.09 -11.09
C GLU A 626 -11.23 -6.02 -9.59
N SER A 627 -10.28 -5.67 -8.72
CA SER A 627 -10.54 -5.58 -7.28
C SER A 627 -11.59 -4.52 -6.94
N PHE A 628 -11.79 -3.52 -7.80
CA PHE A 628 -12.81 -2.50 -7.65
C PHE A 628 -14.24 -3.01 -7.92
N VAL A 629 -14.43 -4.14 -8.61
CA VAL A 629 -15.77 -4.69 -8.88
C VAL A 629 -16.51 -5.01 -7.58
N GLY A 630 -15.82 -5.68 -6.66
CA GLY A 630 -16.37 -6.02 -5.34
C GLY A 630 -16.63 -4.78 -4.48
N LEU A 631 -15.76 -3.77 -4.58
CA LEU A 631 -15.89 -2.51 -3.88
C LEU A 631 -17.12 -1.71 -4.38
N ALA A 632 -17.23 -1.53 -5.69
CA ALA A 632 -18.27 -0.75 -6.35
C ALA A 632 -19.68 -1.32 -6.14
N ARG A 633 -19.80 -2.66 -6.13
CA ARG A 633 -21.08 -3.37 -5.96
C ARG A 633 -21.86 -2.93 -4.73
N ASN A 634 -21.14 -2.60 -3.67
CA ASN A 634 -21.70 -2.21 -2.39
C ASN A 634 -21.41 -0.74 -2.03
N ASP A 635 -20.95 0.06 -2.98
CA ASP A 635 -20.69 1.47 -2.75
C ASP A 635 -22.01 2.26 -2.77
N GLY A 636 -22.26 3.01 -1.70
CA GLY A 636 -23.48 3.77 -1.53
C GLY A 636 -23.53 5.07 -2.33
N ASP A 637 -22.42 5.52 -2.92
CA ASP A 637 -22.37 6.67 -3.84
C ASP A 637 -22.58 6.24 -5.30
N ILE A 638 -22.46 4.95 -5.62
CA ILE A 638 -22.65 4.40 -6.97
C ILE A 638 -24.05 3.77 -7.07
N PRO A 639 -24.97 4.34 -7.87
CA PRO A 639 -26.29 3.76 -8.07
C PRO A 639 -26.23 2.37 -8.71
N LEU A 640 -27.14 1.47 -8.31
CA LEU A 640 -27.17 0.09 -8.81
C LEU A 640 -27.20 0.00 -10.34
N HIS A 641 -27.94 0.88 -11.03
CA HIS A 641 -28.01 0.86 -12.48
C HIS A 641 -26.67 1.28 -13.13
N VAL A 642 -25.92 2.22 -12.55
CA VAL A 642 -24.58 2.61 -13.02
C VAL A 642 -23.63 1.43 -12.87
N TYR A 643 -23.66 0.76 -11.72
CA TYR A 643 -22.88 -0.45 -11.48
C TYR A 643 -23.22 -1.56 -12.48
N GLN A 644 -24.52 -1.83 -12.71
CA GLN A 644 -24.97 -2.87 -13.64
C GLN A 644 -24.55 -2.59 -15.08
N LEU A 645 -24.63 -1.32 -15.52
CA LEU A 645 -24.16 -0.90 -16.83
C LEU A 645 -22.65 -1.14 -16.97
N ALA A 646 -21.86 -0.73 -15.97
CA ALA A 646 -20.42 -0.91 -16.01
C ALA A 646 -20.00 -2.39 -15.95
N ALA A 647 -20.64 -3.18 -15.08
CA ALA A 647 -20.36 -4.60 -14.93
C ALA A 647 -20.81 -5.45 -16.11
N SER A 648 -21.70 -4.95 -16.98
CA SER A 648 -22.10 -5.65 -18.21
C SER A 648 -21.07 -5.57 -19.33
N SER A 649 -20.06 -4.71 -19.18
CA SER A 649 -18.99 -4.46 -20.15
C SER A 649 -17.77 -5.39 -19.97
N ILE A 650 -17.72 -6.15 -18.87
CA ILE A 650 -16.69 -7.14 -18.51
C ILE A 650 -17.28 -8.54 -18.71
#